data_AF-A0A285MW53-F1
#
_entry.id   AF-A0A285MW53-F1
#
_cell.length_a   1.000
_cell.length_b   1.000
_cell.length_c   1.000
_cell.angle_alpha   90.00
_cell.angle_beta   90.00
_cell.angle_gamma   90.00
#
_symmetry.space_group_name_H-M   'P 1'
#
loop_
_entity.id
_entity.type
_entity.pdbx_description
1 polymer ?
#
loop_
_entity_poly.entity_id
_entity_poly.type
_entity_poly.pdbx_seq_one_letter_code
_entity_poly.pdbx_strand_id
1 'polypeptide(L)'
;MKKLLFLFVLCPLLVLANDKKIPSKIKDVTVYLSGAQIYRKAQCQLKEGKNELIFTGLSPKIEESSIQISGLQSVSILSMSYDLNYLEKAESSPQVKEWEDQILKIQHKTTMLKNTIVGLEEEEKVITTNRLVSADNQMLDLERVKQISTYYRERITAIKNEIFKTNLEINKFKLEISKLQKQLAEVNNAPEEEQGELTITFDAPIAANLNLSISYLVRDAGWIPNYDIKSKKLNAPIDLAYKAHVYQKTGKDWDNVKVTLSTGNPNINVSKPNLGTKYLNFVSRYAKRNRNTPKKKGYTYNPMVRQISGNVVDESGTPLPGVNVVVKGTTQGAQTDFDGNFVLDVTSGEELSISYLGMVSQEVPIYSSIINVQMEEDVQALDEVVVVGYGSQTKRSLTGSVGSVSMEQALQGKAAGVSIRGYNSNPRSQPLYIIDGIPMDGFTEGDLDESEIQSVEVLKGQEATVIYGNRGASGIVVITTKKSTMQDDLTNTKFVIKKPYSIVSDGDITAIQINTFQLPAEYEYFAAPIVNENVFLTAKLKDWEKLQLLPGEANVYYEGGYAGKTNIDPFTVKKEMTLSLGIDPNITVSRKQQRNFKSKSFTGSNRILDRIYDLEVKNNKSLAISLKLMDRIPISQNKEIKVDDIDTKTASYDKKTGFLSWELELASQKSKKESFSFQVKYPRGKYISL
;
A
#
# COMPACT_ATOMS: atom_id res chain seq x y z
N MET A 1 73.38 19.32 -56.38
CA MET A 1 72.64 18.43 -55.46
C MET A 1 71.65 19.28 -54.67
N LYS A 2 70.36 19.27 -55.04
CA LYS A 2 69.29 20.01 -54.34
C LYS A 2 68.59 19.03 -53.39
N LYS A 3 68.67 19.27 -52.07
CA LYS A 3 67.87 18.56 -51.07
C LYS A 3 66.61 19.39 -50.80
N LEU A 4 65.46 18.84 -51.18
CA LEU A 4 64.14 19.31 -50.81
C LEU A 4 63.78 18.61 -49.49
N LEU A 5 63.63 19.34 -48.40
CA LEU A 5 63.18 18.81 -47.11
C LEU A 5 61.69 19.15 -46.96
N PHE A 6 60.82 18.15 -47.12
CA PHE A 6 59.38 18.27 -46.86
C PHE A 6 59.15 18.08 -45.35
N LEU A 7 58.72 19.13 -44.67
CA LEU A 7 58.30 19.08 -43.26
C LEU A 7 56.80 18.75 -43.22
N PHE A 8 56.46 17.49 -42.90
CA PHE A 8 55.08 17.08 -42.64
C PHE A 8 54.70 17.51 -41.21
N VAL A 9 53.87 18.55 -41.09
CA VAL A 9 53.24 18.93 -39.82
C VAL A 9 52.02 18.02 -39.63
N LEU A 10 52.17 17.02 -38.75
CA LEU A 10 51.07 16.17 -38.29
C LEU A 10 50.27 16.95 -37.23
N CYS A 11 49.12 17.50 -37.61
CA CYS A 11 48.17 18.11 -36.67
C CYS A 11 47.27 17.01 -36.09
N PRO A 12 47.25 16.74 -34.78
CA PRO A 12 46.31 15.79 -34.21
C PRO A 12 44.91 16.41 -34.24
N LEU A 13 44.04 15.87 -35.10
CA LEU A 13 42.60 16.07 -35.02
C LEU A 13 42.11 15.48 -33.70
N LEU A 14 41.90 16.33 -32.70
CA LEU A 14 41.06 16.02 -31.55
C LEU A 14 39.63 15.81 -32.06
N VAL A 15 39.24 14.55 -32.25
CA VAL A 15 37.84 14.16 -32.37
C VAL A 15 37.23 14.39 -31.00
N LEU A 16 36.51 15.50 -30.83
CA LEU A 16 35.58 15.67 -29.71
C LEU A 16 34.51 14.58 -29.89
N ALA A 17 34.52 13.57 -29.02
CA ALA A 17 33.42 12.63 -28.90
C ALA A 17 32.17 13.43 -28.54
N ASN A 18 31.22 13.49 -29.46
CA ASN A 18 29.93 14.11 -29.20
C ASN A 18 29.10 13.04 -28.51
N ASP A 19 28.97 13.11 -27.19
CA ASP A 19 28.25 12.11 -26.40
C ASP A 19 26.80 12.00 -26.87
N LYS A 20 26.48 10.87 -27.53
CA LYS A 20 25.15 10.67 -28.11
C LYS A 20 24.19 10.19 -27.02
N LYS A 21 23.51 11.14 -26.37
CA LYS A 21 22.42 10.88 -25.41
C LYS A 21 21.22 10.23 -26.13
N ILE A 22 20.75 9.09 -25.63
CA ILE A 22 19.62 8.31 -26.15
C ILE A 22 18.54 8.20 -25.08
N PRO A 23 17.36 8.85 -25.27
CA PRO A 23 16.28 8.73 -24.31
C PRO A 23 15.69 7.32 -24.34
N SER A 24 15.49 6.76 -23.15
CA SER A 24 14.79 5.49 -22.96
C SER A 24 13.39 5.73 -22.40
N LYS A 25 12.42 4.85 -22.67
CA LYS A 25 11.04 4.96 -22.14
C LYS A 25 10.62 3.71 -21.38
N ILE A 26 9.98 3.88 -20.23
CA ILE A 26 9.35 2.77 -19.49
C ILE A 26 8.18 2.23 -20.31
N LYS A 27 8.08 0.89 -20.40
CA LYS A 27 6.98 0.21 -21.10
C LYS A 27 6.26 -0.80 -20.23
N ASP A 28 7.03 -1.52 -19.42
CA ASP A 28 6.51 -2.57 -18.57
C ASP A 28 7.16 -2.40 -17.18
N VAL A 29 6.38 -2.66 -16.14
CA VAL A 29 6.83 -2.67 -14.75
C VAL A 29 6.32 -3.92 -14.07
N THR A 30 7.21 -4.62 -13.37
CA THR A 30 6.84 -5.69 -12.44
C THR A 30 7.02 -5.17 -11.03
N VAL A 31 5.92 -4.94 -10.32
CA VAL A 31 5.94 -4.45 -8.94
C VAL A 31 5.94 -5.66 -8.00
N TYR A 32 6.89 -5.71 -7.09
CA TYR A 32 6.99 -6.74 -6.05
C TYR A 32 6.40 -6.22 -4.73
N LEU A 33 6.21 -7.11 -3.74
CA LEU A 33 5.80 -6.66 -2.40
C LEU A 33 6.79 -5.66 -1.79
N SER A 34 8.06 -5.72 -2.22
CA SER A 34 9.09 -4.74 -1.93
C SER A 34 10.02 -4.62 -3.14
N GLY A 35 10.08 -3.43 -3.72
CA GLY A 35 10.81 -3.11 -4.95
C GLY A 35 9.96 -3.23 -6.21
N ALA A 36 10.51 -2.77 -7.34
CA ALA A 36 9.95 -2.99 -8.66
C ALA A 36 11.06 -3.28 -9.68
N GLN A 37 10.75 -4.05 -10.71
CA GLN A 37 11.58 -4.19 -11.90
C GLN A 37 11.00 -3.33 -13.01
N ILE A 38 11.84 -2.45 -13.54
CA ILE A 38 11.48 -1.53 -14.60
C ILE A 38 12.03 -2.06 -15.91
N TYR A 39 11.20 -2.08 -16.95
CA TYR A 39 11.61 -2.42 -18.31
C TYR A 39 11.47 -1.21 -19.21
N ARG A 40 12.57 -0.86 -19.88
CA ARG A 40 12.67 0.30 -20.75
C ARG A 40 13.09 -0.09 -22.14
N LYS A 41 12.54 0.61 -23.13
CA LYS A 41 12.95 0.46 -24.52
C LYS A 41 13.74 1.68 -24.98
N ALA A 42 14.82 1.43 -25.71
CA ALA A 42 15.62 2.45 -26.37
C ALA A 42 15.98 1.97 -27.78
N GLN A 43 15.98 2.88 -28.75
CA GLN A 43 16.40 2.60 -30.11
C GLN A 43 17.72 3.31 -30.38
N CYS A 44 18.71 2.58 -30.87
CA CYS A 44 20.02 3.15 -31.18
C CYS A 44 20.56 2.62 -32.51
N GLN A 45 21.39 3.45 -33.14
CA GLN A 45 22.10 3.11 -34.37
C GLN A 45 23.59 3.09 -34.07
N LEU A 46 24.22 1.97 -34.38
CA LEU A 46 25.65 1.74 -34.18
C LEU A 46 26.38 1.72 -35.52
N LYS A 47 27.56 2.32 -35.54
CA LYS A 47 28.51 2.18 -36.65
C LYS A 47 29.35 0.93 -36.43
N GLU A 48 30.00 0.44 -37.49
CA GLU A 48 31.01 -0.62 -37.34
C GLU A 48 32.14 -0.18 -36.39
N GLY A 49 32.55 -1.08 -35.49
CA GLY A 49 33.56 -0.84 -34.46
C GLY A 49 32.99 -0.38 -33.11
N LYS A 50 33.79 0.40 -32.38
CA LYS A 50 33.46 0.86 -31.02
C LYS A 50 32.46 2.02 -31.05
N ASN A 51 31.42 1.93 -30.24
CA ASN A 51 30.41 2.98 -30.07
C ASN A 51 30.15 3.20 -28.58
N GLU A 52 30.22 4.44 -28.12
CA GLU A 52 29.87 4.83 -26.75
C GLU A 52 28.57 5.61 -26.77
N LEU A 53 27.59 5.18 -25.98
CA LEU A 53 26.24 5.75 -25.94
C LEU A 53 25.79 5.95 -24.51
N ILE A 54 25.11 7.07 -24.24
CA ILE A 54 24.57 7.41 -22.93
C ILE A 54 23.06 7.28 -22.97
N PHE A 55 22.49 6.37 -22.20
CA PHE A 55 21.05 6.22 -22.08
C PHE A 55 20.52 7.11 -20.95
N THR A 56 19.52 7.92 -21.24
CA THR A 56 18.98 8.92 -20.31
C THR A 56 17.55 8.61 -19.86
N GLY A 57 17.11 9.30 -18.81
CA GLY A 57 15.78 9.17 -18.22
C GLY A 57 15.64 8.00 -17.24
N LEU A 58 16.74 7.38 -16.81
CA LEU A 58 16.70 6.28 -15.84
C LEU A 58 16.37 6.80 -14.44
N SER A 59 15.82 5.91 -13.62
CA SER A 59 15.55 6.18 -12.21
C SER A 59 16.87 6.43 -11.47
N PRO A 60 16.98 7.43 -10.59
CA PRO A 60 18.15 7.62 -9.73
C PRO A 60 18.35 6.47 -8.72
N LYS A 61 17.29 5.70 -8.41
CA LYS A 61 17.28 4.66 -7.37
C LYS A 61 17.52 3.24 -7.87
N ILE A 62 18.35 3.10 -8.90
CA ILE A 62 18.65 1.79 -9.50
C ILE A 62 19.55 0.96 -8.59
N GLU A 63 19.27 -0.33 -8.50
CA GLU A 63 20.23 -1.30 -8.00
C GLU A 63 21.17 -1.71 -9.15
N GLU A 64 22.37 -1.12 -9.20
CA GLU A 64 23.29 -1.24 -10.34
C GLU A 64 23.61 -2.69 -10.75
N SER A 65 23.75 -3.58 -9.76
CA SER A 65 24.02 -5.01 -10.00
C SER A 65 22.87 -5.77 -10.68
N SER A 66 21.69 -5.16 -10.74
CA SER A 66 20.49 -5.74 -11.37
C SER A 66 20.30 -5.33 -12.83
N ILE A 67 21.12 -4.43 -13.36
CA ILE A 67 20.98 -3.94 -14.73
C ILE A 67 21.22 -5.08 -15.72
N GLN A 68 20.25 -5.27 -16.62
CA GLN A 68 20.28 -6.27 -17.68
C GLN A 68 19.94 -5.61 -19.01
N ILE A 69 20.68 -6.00 -20.05
CA ILE A 69 20.50 -5.50 -21.42
C ILE A 69 20.18 -6.67 -22.33
N SER A 70 19.15 -6.51 -23.16
CA SER A 70 18.75 -7.49 -24.17
C SER A 70 18.46 -6.79 -25.51
N GLY A 71 18.42 -7.58 -26.59
CA GLY A 71 18.23 -7.06 -27.95
C GLY A 71 19.55 -6.70 -28.68
N LEU A 72 20.68 -7.25 -28.22
CA LEU A 72 22.02 -6.95 -28.75
C LEU A 72 22.32 -7.57 -30.12
N GLN A 73 21.58 -8.60 -30.55
CA GLN A 73 21.85 -9.34 -31.79
C GLN A 73 23.31 -9.85 -31.83
N SER A 74 24.12 -9.41 -32.79
CA SER A 74 25.55 -9.76 -32.94
C SER A 74 26.52 -8.77 -32.26
N VAL A 75 25.99 -7.73 -31.59
CA VAL A 75 26.79 -6.67 -30.93
C VAL A 75 27.19 -7.10 -29.53
N SER A 76 28.43 -6.81 -29.14
CA SER A 76 28.94 -7.11 -27.79
C SER A 76 29.03 -5.86 -26.92
N ILE A 77 28.86 -6.01 -25.60
CA ILE A 77 29.08 -4.93 -24.63
C ILE A 77 30.52 -5.05 -24.11
N LEU A 78 31.30 -3.97 -24.26
CA LEU A 78 32.66 -3.87 -23.73
C LEU A 78 32.68 -3.36 -22.29
N SER A 79 31.85 -2.37 -21.98
CA SER A 79 31.74 -1.77 -20.65
C SER A 79 30.37 -1.13 -20.41
N MET A 80 30.02 -0.99 -19.14
CA MET A 80 28.79 -0.36 -18.68
C MET A 80 29.07 0.40 -17.38
N SER A 81 28.65 1.66 -17.29
CA SER A 81 28.68 2.45 -16.06
C SER A 81 27.35 3.17 -15.85
N TYR A 82 26.94 3.27 -14.58
CA TYR A 82 25.76 4.02 -14.18
C TYR A 82 26.20 5.22 -13.34
N ASP A 83 25.68 6.40 -13.68
CA ASP A 83 26.06 7.66 -13.06
C ASP A 83 24.80 8.50 -12.78
N LEU A 84 24.85 9.31 -11.71
CA LEU A 84 23.78 10.25 -11.36
C LEU A 84 24.11 11.63 -11.93
N ASN A 85 23.22 12.17 -12.76
CA ASN A 85 23.32 13.51 -13.30
C ASN A 85 22.46 14.48 -12.48
N TYR A 86 23.11 15.44 -11.83
CA TYR A 86 22.50 16.42 -10.91
C TYR A 86 22.22 17.79 -11.57
N LEU A 87 22.52 17.98 -12.86
CA LEU A 87 22.81 19.33 -13.38
C LEU A 87 21.88 19.94 -14.46
N GLU A 88 20.78 19.31 -14.87
CA GLU A 88 20.13 19.71 -16.14
C GLU A 88 18.64 20.13 -16.09
N LYS A 89 18.17 20.83 -15.04
CA LYS A 89 16.85 21.52 -15.08
C LYS A 89 16.91 23.05 -15.03
N ALA A 90 17.96 23.65 -14.45
CA ALA A 90 18.06 25.10 -14.32
C ALA A 90 18.46 25.83 -15.62
N GLU A 91 19.37 25.26 -16.44
CA GLU A 91 19.93 25.98 -17.61
C GLU A 91 19.13 25.82 -18.92
N SER A 92 18.18 24.89 -19.01
CA SER A 92 17.62 24.44 -20.30
C SER A 92 16.16 24.88 -20.58
N SER A 93 15.46 25.50 -19.63
CA SER A 93 14.08 25.97 -19.88
C SER A 93 14.07 27.29 -20.67
N PRO A 94 13.39 27.37 -21.83
CA PRO A 94 13.21 28.63 -22.57
C PRO A 94 12.61 29.76 -21.72
N GLN A 95 11.83 29.41 -20.69
CA GLN A 95 11.17 30.36 -19.79
C GLN A 95 12.14 30.98 -18.77
N VAL A 96 13.15 30.23 -18.31
CA VAL A 96 14.19 30.73 -17.38
C VAL A 96 15.03 31.78 -18.07
N LYS A 97 15.50 31.49 -19.30
CA LYS A 97 16.26 32.43 -20.12
C LYS A 97 15.46 33.70 -20.44
N GLU A 98 14.17 33.55 -20.75
CA GLU A 98 13.27 34.69 -20.99
C GLU A 98 13.15 35.59 -19.74
N TRP A 99 13.01 35.02 -18.55
CA TRP A 99 12.95 35.82 -17.31
C TRP A 99 14.29 36.49 -16.96
N GLU A 100 15.42 35.84 -17.20
CA GLU A 100 16.75 36.44 -17.04
C GLU A 100 16.97 37.61 -18.00
N ASP A 101 16.62 37.45 -19.28
CA ASP A 101 16.69 38.50 -20.29
C ASP A 101 15.77 39.69 -19.93
N GLN A 102 14.58 39.41 -19.38
CA GLN A 102 13.67 40.44 -18.88
C GLN A 102 14.24 41.21 -17.68
N ILE A 103 14.84 40.52 -16.70
CA ILE A 103 15.49 41.16 -15.55
C ILE A 103 16.60 42.09 -16.03
N LEU A 104 17.46 41.62 -16.94
CA LEU A 104 18.57 42.42 -17.48
C LEU A 104 18.06 43.68 -18.19
N LYS A 105 17.01 43.55 -19.01
CA LYS A 105 16.38 44.67 -19.71
C LYS A 105 15.79 45.71 -18.76
N ILE A 106 15.13 45.27 -17.68
CA ILE A 106 14.55 46.15 -16.65
C ILE A 106 15.66 46.84 -15.83
N GLN A 107 16.75 46.14 -15.52
CA GLN A 107 17.92 46.72 -14.86
C GLN A 107 18.56 47.83 -15.70
N HIS A 108 18.72 47.62 -17.01
CA HIS A 108 19.25 48.63 -17.93
C HIS A 108 18.38 49.91 -17.92
N LYS A 109 17.05 49.76 -17.98
CA LYS A 109 16.11 50.90 -17.88
C LYS A 109 16.25 51.62 -16.53
N THR A 110 16.36 50.86 -15.45
CA THR A 110 16.55 51.42 -14.10
C THR A 110 17.83 52.24 -14.00
N THR A 111 18.92 51.78 -14.61
CA THR A 111 20.19 52.52 -14.66
C THR A 111 20.07 53.83 -15.44
N MET A 112 19.39 53.81 -16.60
CA MET A 112 19.14 55.03 -17.38
C MET A 112 18.35 56.08 -16.59
N LEU A 113 17.28 55.66 -15.90
CA LEU A 113 16.47 56.55 -15.07
C LEU A 113 17.27 57.12 -13.88
N LYS A 114 18.16 56.33 -13.27
CA LYS A 114 19.08 56.83 -12.23
C LYS A 114 20.03 57.90 -12.76
N ASN A 115 20.58 57.70 -13.96
CA ASN A 115 21.43 58.72 -14.60
C ASN A 115 20.66 60.02 -14.86
N THR A 116 19.38 59.94 -15.24
CA THR A 116 18.51 61.11 -15.38
C THR A 116 18.32 61.84 -14.05
N ILE A 117 18.09 61.13 -12.95
CA ILE A 117 17.99 61.73 -11.60
C ILE A 117 19.28 62.46 -11.26
N VAL A 118 20.45 61.84 -11.46
CA VAL A 118 21.75 62.47 -11.17
C VAL A 118 21.94 63.77 -11.97
N GLY A 119 21.54 63.79 -13.24
CA GLY A 119 21.58 65.01 -14.06
C GLY A 119 20.68 66.12 -13.54
N LEU A 120 19.45 65.77 -13.12
CA LEU A 120 18.48 66.70 -12.53
C LEU A 120 18.94 67.24 -11.17
N GLU A 121 19.60 66.41 -10.35
CA GLU A 121 20.18 66.80 -9.06
C GLU A 121 21.36 67.76 -9.21
N GLU A 122 22.23 67.56 -10.20
CA GLU A 122 23.29 68.54 -10.50
C GLU A 122 22.73 69.85 -11.07
N GLU A 123 21.66 69.79 -11.88
CA GLU A 123 20.96 71.01 -12.31
C GLU A 123 20.40 71.79 -11.11
N GLU A 124 19.72 71.10 -10.18
CA GLU A 124 19.25 71.70 -8.93
C GLU A 124 20.41 72.34 -8.14
N LYS A 125 21.55 71.67 -8.05
CA LYS A 125 22.73 72.14 -7.32
C LYS A 125 23.34 73.39 -7.95
N VAL A 126 23.42 73.46 -9.28
CA VAL A 126 23.87 74.68 -9.98
C VAL A 126 22.91 75.84 -9.70
N ILE A 127 21.61 75.58 -9.76
CA ILE A 127 20.55 76.56 -9.51
C ILE A 127 20.62 77.07 -8.05
N THR A 128 20.84 76.21 -7.07
CA THR A 128 20.93 76.60 -5.65
C THR A 128 22.27 77.27 -5.30
N THR A 129 23.37 76.92 -5.97
CA THR A 129 24.69 77.53 -5.75
C THR A 129 24.77 78.94 -6.34
N ASN A 130 24.18 79.17 -7.52
CA ASN A 130 24.11 80.48 -8.16
C ASN A 130 23.17 81.48 -7.44
N ARG A 131 22.48 81.05 -6.38
CA ARG A 131 21.64 81.91 -5.52
C ARG A 131 22.43 82.96 -4.74
N LEU A 132 23.77 82.84 -4.68
CA LEU A 132 24.68 83.75 -3.96
C LEU A 132 25.38 84.80 -4.84
N VAL A 133 25.07 84.90 -6.14
CA VAL A 133 25.71 85.89 -7.02
C VAL A 133 25.05 87.27 -6.87
N SER A 134 25.34 87.92 -5.75
CA SER A 134 25.36 89.38 -5.61
C SER A 134 26.80 89.79 -5.34
N ALA A 135 27.62 89.78 -6.37
CA ALA A 135 28.93 90.41 -6.36
C ALA A 135 28.92 91.47 -7.46
N ASP A 136 28.31 92.63 -7.14
CA ASP A 136 28.72 93.97 -7.56
C ASP A 136 27.55 94.96 -7.41
N ASN A 137 27.52 95.65 -6.25
CA ASN A 137 27.02 97.02 -6.02
C ASN A 137 25.80 97.60 -6.78
N GLN A 138 24.86 96.79 -7.27
CA GLN A 138 23.53 97.23 -7.69
C GLN A 138 22.48 96.75 -6.67
N MET A 139 21.73 97.68 -6.08
CA MET A 139 20.53 97.34 -5.32
C MET A 139 19.60 96.53 -6.23
N LEU A 140 19.36 95.27 -5.87
CA LEU A 140 18.38 94.43 -6.56
C LEU A 140 16.99 95.06 -6.35
N ASP A 141 16.40 95.57 -7.44
CA ASP A 141 15.02 96.05 -7.44
C ASP A 141 14.05 94.91 -7.08
N LEU A 142 13.00 95.24 -6.31
CA LEU A 142 12.04 94.29 -5.76
C LEU A 142 11.38 93.44 -6.84
N GLU A 143 11.12 94.01 -8.02
CA GLU A 143 10.57 93.28 -9.17
C GLU A 143 11.52 92.21 -9.71
N ARG A 144 12.82 92.48 -9.76
CA ARG A 144 13.82 91.51 -10.23
C ARG A 144 13.98 90.35 -9.25
N VAL A 145 13.91 90.63 -7.95
CA VAL A 145 13.92 89.59 -6.90
C VAL A 145 12.68 88.69 -7.00
N LYS A 146 11.49 89.26 -7.25
CA LYS A 146 10.26 88.48 -7.48
C LYS A 146 10.36 87.58 -8.71
N GLN A 147 10.89 88.09 -9.83
CA GLN A 147 11.08 87.31 -11.06
C GLN A 147 12.05 86.14 -10.85
N ILE A 148 13.21 86.41 -10.25
CA ILE A 148 14.21 85.38 -9.93
C ILE A 148 13.64 84.34 -8.94
N SER A 149 12.93 84.78 -7.89
CA SER A 149 12.27 83.89 -6.92
C SER A 149 11.20 83.02 -7.57
N THR A 150 10.46 83.54 -8.55
CA THR A 150 9.42 82.81 -9.29
C THR A 150 10.06 81.76 -10.19
N TYR A 151 11.06 82.14 -10.98
CA TYR A 151 11.81 81.20 -11.84
C TYR A 151 12.44 80.06 -11.03
N TYR A 152 13.11 80.37 -9.91
CA TYR A 152 13.69 79.35 -9.04
C TYR A 152 12.62 78.40 -8.49
N ARG A 153 11.50 78.95 -8.02
CA ARG A 153 10.40 78.15 -7.48
C ARG A 153 9.82 77.21 -8.53
N GLU A 154 9.54 77.71 -9.74
CA GLU A 154 8.98 76.91 -10.83
C GLU A 154 9.94 75.83 -11.29
N ARG A 155 11.23 76.15 -11.54
CA ARG A 155 12.19 75.18 -12.06
C ARG A 155 12.56 74.13 -11.01
N ILE A 156 12.80 74.52 -9.75
CA ILE A 156 13.07 73.57 -8.67
C ILE A 156 11.86 72.65 -8.45
N THR A 157 10.64 73.20 -8.48
CA THR A 157 9.41 72.39 -8.36
C THR A 157 9.28 71.41 -9.53
N ALA A 158 9.58 71.84 -10.76
CA ALA A 158 9.57 70.97 -11.94
C ALA A 158 10.61 69.84 -11.82
N ILE A 159 11.86 70.17 -11.45
CA ILE A 159 12.93 69.19 -11.22
C ILE A 159 12.53 68.18 -10.15
N LYS A 160 12.05 68.63 -8.98
CA LYS A 160 11.61 67.74 -7.90
C LYS A 160 10.46 66.83 -8.33
N ASN A 161 9.51 67.35 -9.11
CA ASN A 161 8.39 66.55 -9.64
C ASN A 161 8.86 65.50 -10.65
N GLU A 162 9.85 65.81 -11.51
CA GLU A 162 10.43 64.84 -12.43
C GLU A 162 11.25 63.77 -11.71
N ILE A 163 12.06 64.15 -10.71
CA ILE A 163 12.77 63.20 -9.84
C ILE A 163 11.77 62.28 -9.13
N PHE A 164 10.67 62.82 -8.60
CA PHE A 164 9.63 62.03 -7.95
C PHE A 164 8.97 61.02 -8.90
N LYS A 165 8.57 61.45 -10.10
CA LYS A 165 8.00 60.58 -11.14
C LYS A 165 8.98 59.48 -11.55
N THR A 166 10.24 59.83 -11.77
CA THR A 166 11.31 58.89 -12.14
C THR A 166 11.55 57.85 -11.05
N ASN A 167 11.54 58.26 -9.77
CA ASN A 167 11.65 57.34 -8.64
C ASN A 167 10.44 56.38 -8.53
N LEU A 168 9.23 56.83 -8.84
CA LEU A 168 8.06 55.94 -8.90
C LEU A 168 8.23 54.85 -9.96
N GLU A 169 8.79 55.18 -11.13
CA GLU A 169 9.06 54.20 -12.18
C GLU A 169 10.16 53.20 -11.78
N ILE A 170 11.25 53.67 -11.17
CA ILE A 170 12.30 52.81 -10.62
C ILE A 170 11.73 51.83 -9.59
N ASN A 171 10.82 52.28 -8.72
CA ASN A 171 10.18 51.41 -7.73
C ASN A 171 9.27 50.35 -8.38
N LYS A 172 8.54 50.70 -9.45
CA LYS A 172 7.76 49.71 -10.23
C LYS A 172 8.66 48.62 -10.81
N PHE A 173 9.76 49.02 -11.45
CA PHE A 173 10.74 48.07 -12.00
C PHE A 173 11.41 47.21 -10.93
N LYS A 174 11.68 47.76 -9.73
CA LYS A 174 12.20 46.99 -8.60
C LYS A 174 11.23 45.90 -8.14
N LEU A 175 9.93 46.20 -8.10
CA LEU A 175 8.90 45.20 -7.76
C LEU A 175 8.78 44.11 -8.82
N GLU A 176 8.92 44.47 -10.10
CA GLU A 176 8.89 43.54 -11.23
C GLU A 176 10.09 42.59 -11.21
N ILE A 177 11.31 43.11 -11.02
CA ILE A 177 12.52 42.31 -10.80
C ILE A 177 12.34 41.36 -9.61
N SER A 178 11.77 41.83 -8.49
CA SER A 178 11.55 40.97 -7.32
C SER A 178 10.56 39.83 -7.59
N LYS A 179 9.52 40.05 -8.41
CA LYS A 179 8.59 38.98 -8.83
C LYS A 179 9.28 37.95 -9.71
N LEU A 180 10.03 38.39 -10.72
CA LEU A 180 10.78 37.50 -11.62
C LEU A 180 11.85 36.70 -10.86
N GLN A 181 12.54 37.33 -9.90
CA GLN A 181 13.50 36.64 -9.04
C GLN A 181 12.86 35.59 -8.12
N LYS A 182 11.65 35.84 -7.61
CA LYS A 182 10.89 34.82 -6.85
C LYS A 182 10.48 33.64 -7.73
N GLN A 183 10.05 33.91 -8.96
CA GLN A 183 9.72 32.86 -9.94
C GLN A 183 10.95 32.02 -10.30
N LEU A 184 12.11 32.66 -10.51
CA LEU A 184 13.39 31.96 -10.68
C LEU A 184 13.77 31.13 -9.46
N ALA A 185 13.59 31.67 -8.24
CA ALA A 185 13.86 30.95 -7.01
C ALA A 185 12.90 29.77 -6.79
N GLU A 186 11.64 29.85 -7.21
CA GLU A 186 10.69 28.72 -7.17
C GLU A 186 11.09 27.60 -8.14
N VAL A 187 11.60 27.95 -9.32
CA VAL A 187 12.13 26.96 -10.28
C VAL A 187 13.45 26.36 -9.81
N ASN A 188 14.34 27.16 -9.23
CA ASN A 188 15.63 26.70 -8.72
C ASN A 188 15.53 25.95 -7.37
N ASN A 189 14.47 26.16 -6.59
CA ASN A 189 14.15 25.37 -5.39
C ASN A 189 13.22 24.19 -5.67
N ALA A 190 12.83 23.95 -6.93
CA ALA A 190 12.26 22.65 -7.29
C ALA A 190 13.33 21.58 -6.99
N PRO A 191 12.97 20.46 -6.34
CA PRO A 191 13.93 19.40 -6.08
C PRO A 191 14.65 19.05 -7.40
N GLU A 192 15.98 19.07 -7.37
CA GLU A 192 16.81 18.58 -8.47
C GLU A 192 16.23 17.22 -8.88
N GLU A 193 15.69 17.11 -10.10
CA GLU A 193 15.24 15.83 -10.59
C GLU A 193 16.49 15.01 -10.91
N GLU A 194 17.04 14.35 -9.88
CA GLU A 194 18.12 13.39 -10.02
C GLU A 194 17.78 12.44 -11.17
N GLN A 195 18.64 12.40 -12.19
CA GLN A 195 18.45 11.52 -13.33
C GLN A 195 19.60 10.53 -13.42
N GLY A 196 19.25 9.25 -13.44
CA GLY A 196 20.21 8.21 -13.76
C GLY A 196 20.57 8.24 -15.25
N GLU A 197 21.86 8.13 -15.54
CA GLU A 197 22.41 7.92 -16.87
C GLU A 197 23.18 6.59 -16.90
N LEU A 198 23.05 5.85 -18.00
CA LEU A 198 23.73 4.58 -18.22
C LEU A 198 24.60 4.68 -19.46
N THR A 199 25.90 4.68 -19.27
CA THR A 199 26.88 4.70 -20.36
C THR A 199 27.24 3.29 -20.74
N ILE A 200 27.07 2.94 -22.01
CA ILE A 200 27.43 1.61 -22.53
C ILE A 200 28.36 1.78 -23.73
N THR A 201 29.47 1.05 -23.69
CA THR A 201 30.39 0.93 -24.81
C THR A 201 30.14 -0.39 -25.54
N PHE A 202 29.72 -0.29 -26.78
CA PHE A 202 29.45 -1.41 -27.67
C PHE A 202 30.61 -1.68 -28.61
N ASP A 203 30.80 -2.94 -28.97
CA ASP A 203 31.60 -3.39 -30.11
C ASP A 203 30.67 -4.01 -31.15
N ALA A 204 30.48 -3.31 -32.26
CA ALA A 204 29.59 -3.72 -33.33
C ALA A 204 30.40 -4.22 -34.53
N PRO A 205 30.35 -5.53 -34.88
CA PRO A 205 31.14 -6.07 -35.98
C PRO A 205 30.70 -5.53 -37.36
N ILE A 206 29.46 -5.02 -37.46
CA ILE A 206 28.89 -4.33 -38.61
C ILE A 206 27.95 -3.23 -38.11
N ALA A 207 27.66 -2.23 -38.96
CA ALA A 207 26.65 -1.23 -38.64
C ALA A 207 25.28 -1.89 -38.38
N ALA A 208 24.63 -1.52 -37.27
CA ALA A 208 23.42 -2.19 -36.80
C ALA A 208 22.42 -1.19 -36.18
N ASN A 209 21.13 -1.48 -36.33
CA ASN A 209 20.05 -0.79 -35.62
C ASN A 209 19.53 -1.70 -34.51
N LEU A 210 19.67 -1.28 -33.26
CA LEU A 210 19.26 -2.07 -32.10
C LEU A 210 17.99 -1.51 -31.47
N ASN A 211 17.07 -2.41 -31.14
CA ASN A 211 15.93 -2.15 -30.27
C ASN A 211 16.25 -2.75 -28.90
N LEU A 212 16.92 -1.97 -28.06
CA LEU A 212 17.39 -2.42 -26.76
C LEU A 212 16.26 -2.44 -25.74
N SER A 213 16.25 -3.49 -24.93
CA SER A 213 15.45 -3.54 -23.70
C SER A 213 16.39 -3.54 -22.51
N ILE A 214 16.28 -2.46 -21.72
CA ILE A 214 17.06 -2.23 -20.50
C ILE A 214 16.12 -2.56 -19.33
N SER A 215 16.50 -3.51 -18.48
CA SER A 215 15.76 -3.82 -17.27
C SER A 215 16.62 -3.71 -16.02
N TYR A 216 16.03 -3.22 -14.94
CA TYR A 216 16.71 -3.04 -13.66
C TYR A 216 15.72 -3.05 -12.50
N LEU A 217 16.21 -3.36 -11.31
CA LEU A 217 15.47 -3.24 -10.06
C LEU A 217 15.63 -1.82 -9.50
N VAL A 218 14.54 -1.32 -8.92
CA VAL A 218 14.50 -0.06 -8.16
C VAL A 218 14.03 -0.33 -6.75
N ARG A 219 14.63 0.40 -5.81
CA ARG A 219 14.20 0.46 -4.41
C ARG A 219 13.10 1.54 -4.27
N ASP A 220 12.40 1.56 -3.14
CA ASP A 220 11.32 2.53 -2.85
C ASP A 220 10.09 2.46 -3.77
N ALA A 221 9.79 1.27 -4.27
CA ALA A 221 8.50 0.94 -4.86
C ALA A 221 7.96 -0.34 -4.21
N GLY A 222 6.68 -0.61 -4.36
CA GLY A 222 6.11 -1.86 -3.90
C GLY A 222 4.59 -1.90 -4.06
N TRP A 223 4.00 -3.02 -3.72
CA TRP A 223 2.56 -3.14 -3.63
C TRP A 223 2.11 -3.95 -2.42
N ILE A 224 0.93 -3.62 -1.90
CA ILE A 224 0.31 -4.30 -0.77
C ILE A 224 -1.09 -4.77 -1.20
N PRO A 225 -1.47 -6.02 -0.93
CA PRO A 225 -2.84 -6.49 -1.17
C PRO A 225 -3.84 -5.71 -0.31
N ASN A 226 -4.95 -5.29 -0.93
CA ASN A 226 -6.05 -4.62 -0.27
C ASN A 226 -7.38 -5.14 -0.82
N TYR A 227 -8.42 -5.11 0.00
CA TYR A 227 -9.73 -5.64 -0.36
C TYR A 227 -10.85 -4.65 -0.06
N ASP A 228 -11.92 -4.71 -0.86
CA ASP A 228 -13.23 -4.22 -0.43
C ASP A 228 -14.19 -5.41 -0.34
N ILE A 229 -14.84 -5.55 0.81
CA ILE A 229 -15.89 -6.53 1.06
C ILE A 229 -17.20 -5.75 1.11
N LYS A 230 -18.15 -6.06 0.21
CA LYS A 230 -19.45 -5.40 0.17
C LYS A 230 -20.56 -6.42 0.28
N SER A 231 -21.50 -6.16 1.18
CA SER A 231 -22.76 -6.90 1.27
C SER A 231 -23.94 -5.94 1.17
N LYS A 232 -24.91 -6.27 0.31
CA LYS A 232 -26.08 -5.43 0.04
C LYS A 232 -27.17 -5.57 1.10
N LYS A 233 -27.34 -6.77 1.65
CA LYS A 233 -28.37 -7.12 2.64
C LYS A 233 -28.08 -8.51 3.23
N LEU A 234 -28.78 -8.85 4.31
CA LEU A 234 -28.85 -10.23 4.82
C LEU A 234 -29.21 -11.20 3.68
N ASN A 235 -28.46 -12.30 3.57
CA ASN A 235 -28.59 -13.35 2.54
C ASN A 235 -28.17 -12.95 1.11
N ALA A 236 -27.63 -11.75 0.89
CA ALA A 236 -26.98 -11.43 -0.38
C ALA A 236 -25.60 -12.08 -0.46
N PRO A 237 -25.09 -12.42 -1.66
CA PRO A 237 -23.68 -12.77 -1.79
C PRO A 237 -22.78 -11.58 -1.39
N ILE A 238 -21.56 -11.89 -0.98
CA ILE A 238 -20.52 -10.90 -0.72
C ILE A 238 -19.79 -10.59 -2.03
N ASP A 239 -19.73 -9.32 -2.38
CA ASP A 239 -18.89 -8.81 -3.45
C ASP A 239 -17.50 -8.49 -2.87
N LEU A 240 -16.51 -9.28 -3.21
CA LEU A 240 -15.11 -9.13 -2.79
C LEU A 240 -14.29 -8.54 -3.95
N ALA A 241 -13.89 -7.28 -3.85
CA ALA A 241 -12.94 -6.68 -4.79
C ALA A 241 -11.53 -6.84 -4.26
N TYR A 242 -10.68 -7.56 -5.00
CA TYR A 242 -9.27 -7.69 -4.73
C TYR A 242 -8.48 -6.60 -5.47
N LYS A 243 -7.70 -5.82 -4.73
CA LYS A 243 -6.90 -4.71 -5.21
C LYS A 243 -5.44 -4.83 -4.76
N ALA A 244 -4.58 -4.11 -5.45
CA ALA A 244 -3.24 -3.79 -5.01
C ALA A 244 -3.13 -2.30 -4.77
N HIS A 245 -2.63 -1.92 -3.60
CA HIS A 245 -2.14 -0.58 -3.33
C HIS A 245 -0.68 -0.52 -3.78
N VAL A 246 -0.46 0.05 -4.96
CA VAL A 246 0.87 0.24 -5.54
C VAL A 246 1.39 1.61 -5.14
N TYR A 247 2.63 1.69 -4.68
CA TYR A 247 3.31 2.93 -4.36
C TYR A 247 4.70 2.95 -5.02
N GLN A 248 5.19 4.13 -5.39
CA GLN A 248 6.53 4.27 -5.93
C GLN A 248 7.11 5.67 -5.69
N LYS A 249 8.38 5.73 -5.31
CA LYS A 249 9.17 6.95 -5.17
C LYS A 249 10.53 6.75 -5.85
N THR A 250 10.50 6.31 -7.09
CA THR A 250 11.68 5.87 -7.85
C THR A 250 12.40 7.01 -8.58
N GLY A 251 11.86 8.22 -8.52
CA GLY A 251 12.37 9.43 -9.19
C GLY A 251 11.89 9.58 -10.64
N LYS A 252 11.11 8.63 -11.18
CA LYS A 252 10.52 8.72 -12.52
C LYS A 252 9.08 8.21 -12.52
N ASP A 253 8.21 8.99 -13.15
CA ASP A 253 6.81 8.61 -13.34
C ASP A 253 6.69 7.44 -14.30
N TRP A 254 5.73 6.56 -14.04
CA TRP A 254 5.44 5.41 -14.87
C TRP A 254 4.23 5.72 -15.74
N ASP A 255 4.42 6.37 -16.88
CA ASP A 255 3.30 6.84 -17.71
C ASP A 255 2.74 5.75 -18.64
N ASN A 256 1.46 5.39 -18.44
CA ASN A 256 0.72 4.46 -19.29
C ASN A 256 1.48 3.14 -19.54
N VAL A 257 2.00 2.55 -18.47
CA VAL A 257 2.83 1.33 -18.51
C VAL A 257 1.98 0.08 -18.26
N LYS A 258 2.42 -1.06 -18.78
CA LYS A 258 1.86 -2.36 -18.40
C LYS A 258 2.37 -2.74 -17.02
N VAL A 259 1.45 -3.04 -16.11
CA VAL A 259 1.77 -3.40 -14.72
C VAL A 259 1.60 -4.89 -14.52
N THR A 260 2.62 -5.54 -13.97
CA THR A 260 2.54 -6.89 -13.42
C THR A 260 2.78 -6.82 -11.93
N LEU A 261 1.89 -7.38 -11.11
CA LEU A 261 2.09 -7.47 -9.67
C LEU A 261 2.64 -8.86 -9.34
N SER A 262 3.61 -8.95 -8.45
CA SER A 262 4.31 -10.20 -8.14
C SER A 262 4.50 -10.36 -6.64
N THR A 263 4.20 -11.55 -6.11
CA THR A 263 4.48 -11.91 -4.71
C THR A 263 5.91 -12.40 -4.49
N GLY A 264 6.62 -12.68 -5.58
CA GLY A 264 8.01 -13.10 -5.57
C GLY A 264 8.94 -12.01 -5.04
N ASN A 265 10.09 -12.44 -4.54
CA ASN A 265 11.14 -11.53 -4.09
C ASN A 265 12.33 -11.63 -5.07
N PRO A 266 12.64 -10.56 -5.82
CA PRO A 266 13.69 -10.56 -6.84
C PRO A 266 15.10 -10.68 -6.25
N ASN A 267 15.26 -10.42 -4.94
CA ASN A 267 16.54 -10.48 -4.23
C ASN A 267 16.84 -11.88 -3.66
N ILE A 268 15.95 -12.87 -3.84
CA ILE A 268 16.25 -14.25 -3.47
C ILE A 268 17.25 -14.81 -4.48
N ASN A 269 18.50 -14.88 -4.03
CA ASN A 269 19.63 -15.38 -4.78
C ASN A 269 19.32 -16.77 -5.38
N VAL A 270 19.31 -16.87 -6.71
CA VAL A 270 19.03 -18.11 -7.47
C VAL A 270 20.27 -19.02 -7.52
N SER A 271 21.37 -18.64 -6.86
CA SER A 271 22.52 -19.52 -6.73
C SER A 271 22.15 -20.79 -5.96
N LYS A 272 22.34 -21.94 -6.60
CA LYS A 272 22.25 -23.25 -5.96
C LYS A 272 23.22 -23.27 -4.77
N PRO A 273 22.76 -23.51 -3.53
CA PRO A 273 23.67 -23.66 -2.41
C PRO A 273 24.60 -24.85 -2.66
N ASN A 274 25.90 -24.65 -2.46
CA ASN A 274 26.86 -25.74 -2.55
C ASN A 274 26.84 -26.54 -1.24
N LEU A 275 26.54 -27.83 -1.33
CA LEU A 275 26.47 -28.73 -0.18
C LEU A 275 27.88 -29.26 0.10
N GLY A 276 28.58 -28.66 1.07
CA GLY A 276 29.83 -29.21 1.58
C GLY A 276 29.59 -30.48 2.39
N THR A 277 30.49 -31.47 2.31
CA THR A 277 30.47 -32.67 3.16
C THR A 277 30.51 -32.25 4.63
N LYS A 278 29.47 -32.62 5.39
CA LYS A 278 29.37 -32.32 6.82
C LYS A 278 30.00 -33.45 7.63
N TYR A 279 31.21 -33.24 8.12
CA TYR A 279 31.85 -34.13 9.08
C TYR A 279 31.24 -33.92 10.47
N LEU A 280 30.88 -35.01 11.15
CA LEU A 280 30.40 -34.96 12.53
C LEU A 280 31.58 -34.63 13.45
N ASN A 281 31.42 -33.62 14.32
CA ASN A 281 32.41 -33.27 15.32
C ASN A 281 31.73 -32.92 16.65
N PHE A 282 32.41 -33.15 17.78
CA PHE A 282 31.87 -32.79 19.09
C PHE A 282 31.82 -31.26 19.24
N VAL A 283 30.61 -30.72 19.30
CA VAL A 283 30.38 -29.29 19.58
C VAL A 283 30.29 -29.07 21.07
N SER A 284 31.11 -28.14 21.59
CA SER A 284 30.95 -27.60 22.94
C SER A 284 29.57 -26.95 23.06
N ARG A 285 28.92 -27.09 24.23
CA ARG A 285 27.55 -26.60 24.50
C ARG A 285 27.38 -25.08 24.25
N TYR A 286 28.47 -24.32 24.17
CA TYR A 286 28.44 -22.88 23.87
C TYR A 286 28.29 -22.57 22.35
N ALA A 287 28.64 -23.48 21.45
CA ALA A 287 28.61 -23.24 20.00
C ALA A 287 27.20 -23.35 19.36
N LYS A 288 26.21 -23.88 20.09
CA LYS A 288 24.81 -23.98 19.62
C LYS A 288 24.01 -22.67 19.78
N ARG A 289 24.54 -21.67 20.49
CA ARG A 289 23.78 -20.46 20.90
C ARG A 289 23.51 -19.45 19.76
N ASN A 290 24.26 -19.50 18.66
CA ASN A 290 24.20 -18.49 17.58
C ASN A 290 23.61 -19.01 16.27
N ARG A 291 22.63 -19.92 16.31
CA ARG A 291 21.83 -20.21 15.12
C ARG A 291 20.60 -19.31 15.11
N ASN A 292 20.67 -18.24 14.33
CA ASN A 292 19.51 -17.43 13.97
C ASN A 292 18.42 -18.34 13.40
N THR A 293 17.26 -18.34 14.05
CA THR A 293 16.06 -19.05 13.60
C THR A 293 15.70 -18.55 12.20
N PRO A 294 15.43 -19.42 11.21
CA PRO A 294 15.06 -19.00 9.87
C PRO A 294 13.77 -18.17 9.90
N LYS A 295 13.85 -16.94 9.35
CA LYS A 295 12.72 -16.01 9.19
C LYS A 295 11.52 -16.72 8.55
N LYS A 296 10.33 -16.68 9.17
CA LYS A 296 9.05 -17.07 8.53
C LYS A 296 8.85 -16.17 7.29
N LYS A 297 9.07 -16.72 6.09
CA LYS A 297 8.82 -16.07 4.80
C LYS A 297 7.32 -15.80 4.64
N GLY A 298 6.90 -14.56 4.42
CA GLY A 298 5.52 -14.29 3.96
C GLY A 298 4.99 -12.88 4.23
N TYR A 299 5.49 -12.18 5.24
CA TYR A 299 4.99 -10.84 5.61
C TYR A 299 5.99 -9.76 5.26
N THR A 300 5.54 -8.66 4.64
CA THR A 300 6.36 -7.48 4.32
C THR A 300 5.99 -6.31 5.25
N TYR A 301 6.99 -5.48 5.57
CA TYR A 301 6.80 -4.29 6.40
C TYR A 301 5.87 -3.27 5.73
N ASN A 302 4.92 -2.75 6.51
CA ASN A 302 3.97 -1.71 6.14
C ASN A 302 4.34 -0.39 6.86
N PRO A 303 4.92 0.59 6.15
CA PRO A 303 5.40 1.83 6.75
C PRO A 303 4.30 2.79 7.24
N MET A 304 3.03 2.50 6.95
CA MET A 304 1.90 3.35 7.36
C MET A 304 1.38 3.05 8.76
N VAL A 305 1.83 1.95 9.38
CA VAL A 305 1.37 1.53 10.70
C VAL A 305 2.00 2.41 11.77
N ARG A 306 1.18 3.25 12.41
CA ARG A 306 1.59 4.14 13.51
C ARG A 306 1.26 3.58 14.90
N GLN A 307 0.34 2.62 14.95
CA GLN A 307 -0.07 1.94 16.16
C GLN A 307 -0.40 0.50 15.80
N ILE A 308 0.09 -0.42 16.61
CA ILE A 308 -0.15 -1.85 16.49
C ILE A 308 -0.98 -2.27 17.69
N SER A 309 -2.02 -3.06 17.43
CA SER A 309 -2.72 -3.85 18.43
C SER A 309 -2.57 -5.32 18.09
N GLY A 310 -2.79 -6.23 19.02
CA GLY A 310 -2.63 -7.64 18.70
C GLY A 310 -2.80 -8.54 19.90
N ASN A 311 -2.85 -9.84 19.63
CA ASN A 311 -3.00 -10.88 20.63
C ASN A 311 -1.87 -11.90 20.51
N VAL A 312 -1.29 -12.31 21.65
CA VAL A 312 -0.25 -13.33 21.72
C VAL A 312 -0.78 -14.57 22.42
N VAL A 313 -0.65 -15.73 21.77
CA VAL A 313 -1.12 -17.04 22.25
C VAL A 313 0.00 -18.08 22.19
N ASP A 314 -0.16 -19.21 22.88
CA ASP A 314 0.70 -20.40 22.76
C ASP A 314 0.26 -21.34 21.63
N GLU A 315 0.95 -22.48 21.47
CA GLU A 315 0.65 -23.48 20.43
C GLU A 315 -0.77 -24.06 20.53
N SER A 316 -1.36 -24.05 21.72
CA SER A 316 -2.73 -24.50 21.98
C SER A 316 -3.79 -23.42 21.72
N GLY A 317 -3.37 -22.19 21.39
CA GLY A 317 -4.24 -21.03 21.23
C GLY A 317 -4.61 -20.35 22.55
N THR A 318 -3.94 -20.68 23.65
CA THR A 318 -4.17 -20.07 24.97
C THR A 318 -3.45 -18.71 25.03
N PRO A 319 -4.11 -17.61 25.46
CA PRO A 319 -3.45 -16.33 25.56
C PRO A 319 -2.30 -16.30 26.56
N LEU A 320 -1.21 -15.62 26.17
CA LEU A 320 0.00 -15.50 26.97
C LEU A 320 0.10 -14.12 27.61
N PRO A 321 -0.02 -14.02 28.95
CA PRO A 321 0.08 -12.75 29.65
C PRO A 321 1.51 -12.38 30.05
N GLY A 322 1.87 -11.11 29.89
CA GLY A 322 3.20 -10.60 30.22
C GLY A 322 4.27 -10.86 29.16
N VAL A 323 3.87 -11.15 27.92
CA VAL A 323 4.79 -11.24 26.77
C VAL A 323 5.32 -9.85 26.46
N ASN A 324 6.64 -9.72 26.32
CA ASN A 324 7.28 -8.48 25.90
C ASN A 324 7.22 -8.37 24.38
N VAL A 325 6.55 -7.32 23.89
CA VAL A 325 6.45 -6.97 22.47
C VAL A 325 7.17 -5.64 22.25
N VAL A 326 8.29 -5.64 21.54
CA VAL A 326 9.17 -4.47 21.40
C VAL A 326 9.42 -4.18 19.92
N VAL A 327 9.37 -2.92 19.50
CA VAL A 327 9.83 -2.54 18.16
C VAL A 327 11.35 -2.66 18.09
N LYS A 328 11.82 -3.57 17.24
CA LYS A 328 13.22 -3.96 17.15
C LYS A 328 14.11 -2.77 16.80
N GLY A 329 15.22 -2.64 17.52
CA GLY A 329 16.15 -1.50 17.39
C GLY A 329 15.71 -0.25 18.16
N THR A 330 14.59 -0.29 18.87
CA THR A 330 14.10 0.81 19.72
C THR A 330 13.85 0.34 21.16
N THR A 331 13.54 1.29 22.04
CA THR A 331 13.05 1.02 23.40
C THR A 331 11.52 1.03 23.50
N GLN A 332 10.81 1.21 22.39
CA GLN A 332 9.35 1.24 22.37
C GLN A 332 8.81 -0.18 22.44
N GLY A 333 8.04 -0.47 23.47
CA GLY A 333 7.45 -1.79 23.67
C GLY A 333 6.25 -1.76 24.59
N ALA A 334 5.48 -2.83 24.54
CA ALA A 334 4.32 -3.08 25.37
C ALA A 334 4.42 -4.50 25.95
N GLN A 335 3.69 -4.74 27.04
CA GLN A 335 3.50 -6.08 27.58
C GLN A 335 2.06 -6.51 27.33
N THR A 336 1.89 -7.80 27.02
CA THR A 336 0.54 -8.35 26.87
C THR A 336 -0.20 -8.39 28.21
N ASP A 337 -1.50 -8.12 28.17
CA ASP A 337 -2.41 -8.24 29.31
C ASP A 337 -2.79 -9.70 29.61
N PHE A 338 -3.71 -9.91 30.56
CA PHE A 338 -4.17 -11.24 30.97
C PHE A 338 -4.82 -12.06 29.85
N ASP A 339 -5.39 -11.39 28.85
CA ASP A 339 -6.03 -12.02 27.70
C ASP A 339 -5.07 -12.06 26.50
N GLY A 340 -3.76 -11.81 26.70
CA GLY A 340 -2.72 -11.85 25.68
C GLY A 340 -2.69 -10.63 24.76
N ASN A 341 -3.49 -9.58 25.02
CA ASN A 341 -3.58 -8.43 24.14
C ASN A 341 -2.50 -7.40 24.42
N PHE A 342 -2.01 -6.72 23.39
CA PHE A 342 -1.12 -5.59 23.50
C PHE A 342 -1.55 -4.44 22.58
N VAL A 343 -1.16 -3.23 22.94
CA VAL A 343 -1.22 -2.03 22.09
C VAL A 343 0.13 -1.33 22.19
N LEU A 344 0.71 -0.97 21.04
CA LEU A 344 2.04 -0.41 20.92
C LEU A 344 2.07 0.66 19.84
N ASP A 345 2.44 1.89 20.20
CA ASP A 345 2.71 2.95 19.22
C ASP A 345 4.07 2.74 18.55
N VAL A 346 4.12 3.02 17.24
CA VAL A 346 5.30 2.81 16.41
C VAL A 346 5.69 4.12 15.76
N THR A 347 6.76 4.74 16.25
CA THR A 347 7.32 5.93 15.62
C THR A 347 8.46 5.60 14.65
N SER A 348 9.14 4.47 14.84
CA SER A 348 10.30 4.04 14.04
C SER A 348 10.55 2.53 14.21
N GLY A 349 10.96 1.85 13.15
CA GLY A 349 11.33 0.42 13.16
C GLY A 349 10.45 -0.43 12.24
N GLU A 350 11.00 -1.54 11.76
CA GLU A 350 10.38 -2.37 10.72
C GLU A 350 9.85 -3.72 11.23
N GLU A 351 10.31 -4.16 12.41
CA GLU A 351 10.03 -5.48 12.98
C GLU A 351 9.66 -5.36 14.46
N LEU A 352 8.75 -6.22 14.93
CA LEU A 352 8.49 -6.52 16.33
C LEU A 352 9.38 -7.68 16.78
N SER A 353 9.90 -7.56 17.99
CA SER A 353 10.55 -8.61 18.76
C SER A 353 9.60 -9.02 19.89
N ILE A 354 9.09 -10.26 19.81
CA ILE A 354 8.18 -10.84 20.80
C ILE A 354 8.95 -11.86 21.62
N SER A 355 8.91 -11.73 22.95
CA SER A 355 9.67 -12.59 23.87
C SER A 355 8.90 -12.89 25.14
N TYR A 356 8.98 -14.14 25.59
CA TYR A 356 8.31 -14.62 26.80
C TYR A 356 9.13 -15.73 27.46
N LEU A 357 9.06 -15.83 28.79
CA LEU A 357 9.83 -16.81 29.55
C LEU A 357 9.33 -18.22 29.25
N GLY A 358 10.24 -19.12 28.88
CA GLY A 358 9.90 -20.51 28.52
C GLY A 358 9.31 -20.67 27.11
N MET A 359 9.37 -19.64 26.28
CA MET A 359 8.96 -19.68 24.87
C MET A 359 10.12 -19.28 23.95
N VAL A 360 10.04 -19.71 22.70
CA VAL A 360 10.97 -19.29 21.65
C VAL A 360 10.66 -17.84 21.25
N SER A 361 11.65 -16.94 21.36
CA SER A 361 11.52 -15.56 20.89
C SER A 361 11.28 -15.50 19.38
N GLN A 362 10.35 -14.65 18.96
CA GLN A 362 9.94 -14.51 17.56
C GLN A 362 10.09 -13.07 17.09
N GLU A 363 10.59 -12.90 15.87
CA GLU A 363 10.64 -11.62 15.17
C GLU A 363 9.61 -11.60 14.04
N VAL A 364 8.81 -10.53 13.97
CA VAL A 364 7.71 -10.38 13.01
C VAL A 364 7.77 -8.99 12.39
N PRO A 365 7.81 -8.82 11.06
CA PRO A 365 7.76 -7.50 10.43
C PRO A 365 6.44 -6.79 10.77
N ILE A 366 6.44 -5.46 10.86
CA ILE A 366 5.23 -4.67 11.13
C ILE A 366 4.42 -4.58 9.84
N TYR A 367 3.58 -5.57 9.55
CA TYR A 367 2.84 -5.66 8.30
C TYR A 367 1.39 -5.09 8.38
N SER A 368 0.88 -4.90 9.60
CA SER A 368 -0.52 -4.56 9.87
C SER A 368 -0.64 -3.78 11.19
N SER A 369 -1.69 -2.96 11.35
CA SER A 369 -2.05 -2.34 12.64
C SER A 369 -2.65 -3.33 13.63
N ILE A 370 -2.91 -4.57 13.19
CA ILE A 370 -3.30 -5.71 14.03
C ILE A 370 -2.35 -6.86 13.74
N ILE A 371 -1.53 -7.28 14.73
CA ILE A 371 -0.55 -8.36 14.59
C ILE A 371 -0.78 -9.39 15.70
N ASN A 372 -1.32 -10.55 15.32
CA ASN A 372 -1.48 -11.67 16.25
C ASN A 372 -0.29 -12.62 16.13
N VAL A 373 0.18 -13.14 17.26
CA VAL A 373 1.40 -13.95 17.33
C VAL A 373 1.11 -15.22 18.12
N GLN A 374 1.47 -16.36 17.54
CA GLN A 374 1.45 -17.64 18.23
C GLN A 374 2.89 -18.04 18.56
N MET A 375 3.21 -18.17 19.85
CA MET A 375 4.53 -18.54 20.36
C MET A 375 4.63 -20.05 20.58
N GLU A 376 5.83 -20.58 20.39
CA GLU A 376 6.15 -22.00 20.56
C GLU A 376 6.91 -22.21 21.88
N GLU A 377 6.59 -23.29 22.61
CA GLU A 377 7.23 -23.63 23.89
C GLU A 377 8.73 -23.97 23.72
N ASP A 378 9.55 -23.49 24.65
CA ASP A 378 10.96 -23.88 24.75
C ASP A 378 11.05 -25.17 25.58
N VAL A 379 11.08 -26.32 24.90
CA VAL A 379 11.03 -27.68 25.47
C VAL A 379 12.33 -28.07 26.21
N GLN A 380 12.75 -27.27 27.19
CA GLN A 380 13.86 -27.57 28.12
C GLN A 380 13.43 -27.67 29.59
N ALA A 381 12.22 -28.17 29.88
CA ALA A 381 11.91 -28.67 31.21
C ALA A 381 11.17 -30.02 31.13
N LEU A 382 11.85 -31.05 31.66
CA LEU A 382 11.39 -32.43 31.97
C LEU A 382 11.63 -33.49 30.88
N ASP A 383 12.87 -34.00 30.86
CA ASP A 383 13.08 -35.43 30.63
C ASP A 383 12.86 -36.16 31.96
N GLU A 384 11.68 -36.78 32.14
CA GLU A 384 11.54 -37.93 33.04
C GLU A 384 11.39 -39.19 32.19
N VAL A 385 12.35 -40.09 32.39
CA VAL A 385 12.61 -41.29 31.61
C VAL A 385 11.54 -42.36 31.87
N VAL A 386 10.91 -42.90 30.82
CA VAL A 386 10.59 -44.34 30.76
C VAL A 386 10.75 -44.85 29.33
N VAL A 387 11.44 -45.99 29.22
CA VAL A 387 11.94 -46.66 28.03
C VAL A 387 10.94 -47.73 27.54
N VAL A 388 10.59 -47.58 26.25
CA VAL A 388 10.08 -48.48 25.19
C VAL A 388 9.49 -49.87 25.49
N GLY A 389 8.42 -50.15 24.73
CA GLY A 389 8.07 -51.49 24.22
C GLY A 389 7.69 -51.41 22.73
N TYR A 390 8.44 -52.13 21.89
CA TYR A 390 8.34 -52.22 20.43
C TYR A 390 7.05 -52.91 19.93
N GLY A 391 6.62 -52.54 18.72
CA GLY A 391 5.65 -53.31 17.91
C GLY A 391 5.53 -52.77 16.49
N SER A 392 6.31 -53.35 15.56
CA SER A 392 6.27 -53.09 14.11
C SER A 392 4.97 -53.61 13.49
N GLN A 393 4.40 -52.89 12.51
CA GLN A 393 3.86 -53.53 11.30
C GLN A 393 3.71 -52.57 10.10
N THR A 394 3.98 -53.15 8.93
CA THR A 394 4.20 -52.53 7.62
C THR A 394 2.91 -52.44 6.78
N LYS A 395 2.86 -51.42 5.91
CA LYS A 395 2.00 -51.20 4.72
C LYS A 395 0.92 -52.25 4.36
N ARG A 396 -0.27 -51.72 3.99
CA ARG A 396 -0.86 -52.07 2.69
C ARG A 396 -1.66 -50.92 2.08
N SER A 397 -1.54 -50.84 0.76
CA SER A 397 -2.10 -49.84 -0.14
C SER A 397 -3.51 -50.21 -0.63
N LEU A 398 -4.13 -49.20 -1.23
CA LEU A 398 -4.96 -49.20 -2.45
C LEU A 398 -6.49 -49.12 -2.32
N THR A 399 -6.99 -48.20 -3.17
CA THR A 399 -8.28 -48.17 -3.88
C THR A 399 -9.50 -47.58 -3.18
N GLY A 400 -9.75 -46.32 -3.52
CA GLY A 400 -11.02 -45.62 -3.40
C GLY A 400 -10.98 -44.42 -4.35
N SER A 401 -10.95 -44.71 -5.64
CA SER A 401 -11.14 -43.72 -6.71
C SER A 401 -12.47 -42.99 -6.49
N VAL A 402 -12.43 -41.67 -6.31
CA VAL A 402 -13.60 -40.82 -6.54
C VAL A 402 -13.12 -39.66 -7.39
N GLY A 403 -13.65 -39.60 -8.60
CA GLY A 403 -13.13 -38.80 -9.70
C GLY A 403 -13.08 -37.32 -9.40
N SER A 404 -11.96 -36.70 -9.77
CA SER A 404 -11.92 -35.27 -10.04
C SER A 404 -12.84 -34.98 -11.22
N VAL A 405 -13.99 -34.37 -10.95
CA VAL A 405 -14.82 -33.78 -12.01
C VAL A 405 -14.08 -32.53 -12.47
N SER A 406 -13.54 -32.59 -13.68
CA SER A 406 -13.02 -31.42 -14.38
C SER A 406 -14.15 -30.41 -14.59
N MET A 407 -13.78 -29.12 -14.64
CA MET A 407 -14.66 -28.00 -14.97
C MET A 407 -15.18 -28.04 -16.43
N GLU A 408 -15.14 -29.21 -17.09
CA GLU A 408 -15.70 -29.47 -18.41
C GLU A 408 -17.17 -29.91 -18.33
N GLN A 409 -17.61 -30.47 -17.19
CA GLN A 409 -18.98 -30.97 -17.02
C GLN A 409 -19.94 -30.01 -16.29
N ALA A 410 -19.48 -28.83 -15.87
CA ALA A 410 -20.35 -27.78 -15.33
C ALA A 410 -21.07 -26.97 -16.44
N LEU A 411 -20.62 -27.09 -17.70
CA LEU A 411 -21.19 -26.40 -18.86
C LEU A 411 -21.96 -27.33 -19.80
N GLN A 412 -21.80 -28.65 -19.67
CA GLN A 412 -22.61 -29.62 -20.41
C GLN A 412 -23.91 -29.94 -19.64
N GLY A 413 -24.81 -28.95 -19.58
CA GLY A 413 -26.13 -29.12 -18.95
C GLY A 413 -26.91 -27.84 -18.68
N LYS A 414 -26.29 -26.66 -18.79
CA LYS A 414 -26.98 -25.36 -18.66
C LYS A 414 -26.62 -24.31 -19.72
N ALA A 415 -26.07 -24.73 -20.86
CA ALA A 415 -25.94 -23.86 -22.04
C ALA A 415 -26.09 -24.62 -23.37
N ALA A 416 -26.89 -25.69 -23.41
CA ALA A 416 -27.40 -26.24 -24.67
C ALA A 416 -28.81 -25.70 -24.88
N GLY A 417 -28.92 -24.63 -25.67
CA GLY A 417 -30.19 -23.97 -25.99
C GLY A 417 -30.74 -23.15 -24.82
N VAL A 418 -30.33 -21.88 -24.74
CA VAL A 418 -31.15 -20.84 -24.09
C VAL A 418 -32.39 -20.63 -24.98
N SER A 419 -33.30 -21.60 -24.95
CA SER A 419 -34.66 -21.39 -25.40
C SER A 419 -35.37 -20.68 -24.26
N ILE A 420 -35.53 -19.37 -24.40
CA ILE A 420 -36.48 -18.59 -23.61
C ILE A 420 -37.85 -19.21 -23.90
N ARG A 421 -38.32 -20.13 -23.05
CA ARG A 421 -39.68 -20.66 -23.13
C ARG A 421 -40.64 -19.47 -23.10
N GLY A 422 -41.25 -19.21 -24.25
CA GLY A 422 -42.22 -18.13 -24.46
C GLY A 422 -42.05 -17.36 -25.78
N TYR A 423 -40.91 -17.46 -26.47
CA TYR A 423 -40.65 -16.65 -27.66
C TYR A 423 -41.01 -17.35 -28.97
N ASN A 424 -42.30 -17.35 -29.32
CA ASN A 424 -42.74 -17.65 -30.69
C ASN A 424 -42.63 -16.37 -31.56
N SER A 425 -41.89 -16.52 -32.67
CA SER A 425 -41.97 -15.74 -33.91
C SER A 425 -41.75 -14.22 -33.83
N ASN A 426 -40.49 -13.77 -33.68
CA ASN A 426 -39.97 -12.63 -34.46
C ASN A 426 -38.42 -12.58 -34.43
N PRO A 427 -37.68 -12.54 -35.56
CA PRO A 427 -36.20 -12.62 -35.58
C PRO A 427 -35.47 -11.33 -35.16
N ARG A 428 -36.11 -10.42 -34.41
CA ARG A 428 -35.64 -9.03 -34.26
C ARG A 428 -35.35 -8.55 -32.82
N SER A 429 -35.31 -9.47 -31.85
CA SER A 429 -35.14 -9.11 -30.43
C SER A 429 -33.96 -9.89 -29.84
N GLN A 430 -32.74 -9.45 -30.16
CA GLN A 430 -31.53 -9.89 -29.45
C GLN A 430 -31.44 -9.16 -28.10
N PRO A 431 -30.93 -9.81 -27.03
CA PRO A 431 -30.69 -9.13 -25.78
C PRO A 431 -29.59 -8.08 -25.94
N LEU A 432 -29.62 -7.02 -25.13
CA LEU A 432 -28.55 -6.04 -25.09
C LEU A 432 -27.37 -6.62 -24.28
N TYR A 433 -26.19 -6.68 -24.89
CA TYR A 433 -24.97 -7.09 -24.19
C TYR A 433 -24.28 -5.89 -23.57
N ILE A 434 -23.80 -6.04 -22.34
CA ILE A 434 -23.10 -5.00 -21.60
C ILE A 434 -21.79 -5.58 -21.09
N ILE A 435 -20.67 -5.08 -21.59
CA ILE A 435 -19.34 -5.54 -21.17
C ILE A 435 -18.75 -4.48 -20.26
N ASP A 436 -18.50 -4.83 -18.99
CA ASP A 436 -17.94 -3.92 -17.98
C ASP A 436 -18.71 -2.59 -17.83
N GLY A 437 -20.03 -2.65 -17.97
CA GLY A 437 -20.91 -1.48 -17.88
C GLY A 437 -21.08 -0.69 -19.19
N ILE A 438 -20.40 -1.10 -20.27
CA ILE A 438 -20.51 -0.47 -21.59
C ILE A 438 -21.48 -1.28 -22.46
N PRO A 439 -22.61 -0.70 -22.93
CA PRO A 439 -23.50 -1.36 -23.87
C PRO A 439 -22.80 -1.60 -25.22
N MET A 440 -22.87 -2.84 -25.72
CA MET A 440 -22.29 -3.24 -26.99
C MET A 440 -23.39 -3.42 -28.04
N ASP A 441 -23.29 -2.69 -29.14
CA ASP A 441 -24.15 -2.87 -30.30
C ASP A 441 -23.53 -3.91 -31.23
N GLY A 442 -24.29 -4.95 -31.61
CA GLY A 442 -23.87 -5.97 -32.57
C GLY A 442 -22.91 -7.05 -32.03
N PHE A 443 -22.76 -7.17 -30.71
CA PHE A 443 -21.98 -8.23 -30.09
C PHE A 443 -22.52 -9.62 -30.45
N THR A 444 -21.65 -10.51 -30.90
CA THR A 444 -21.95 -11.90 -31.20
C THR A 444 -21.24 -12.85 -30.24
N GLU A 445 -21.89 -13.97 -29.89
CA GLU A 445 -21.26 -15.06 -29.14
C GLU A 445 -20.00 -15.52 -29.89
N GLY A 446 -18.83 -15.32 -29.27
CA GLY A 446 -17.51 -15.57 -29.87
C GLY A 446 -16.60 -14.33 -29.98
N ASP A 447 -17.14 -13.12 -29.85
CA ASP A 447 -16.34 -11.88 -29.87
C ASP A 447 -15.46 -11.71 -28.62
N LEU A 448 -15.78 -12.44 -27.55
CA LEU A 448 -15.02 -12.47 -26.30
C LEU A 448 -14.67 -13.92 -25.96
N ASP A 449 -13.39 -14.16 -25.71
CA ASP A 449 -12.90 -15.47 -25.28
C ASP A 449 -13.42 -15.80 -23.87
N GLU A 450 -13.91 -17.04 -23.69
CA GLU A 450 -14.47 -17.51 -22.41
C GLU A 450 -13.48 -17.38 -21.25
N SER A 451 -12.18 -17.52 -21.52
CA SER A 451 -11.13 -17.37 -20.52
C SER A 451 -11.02 -15.94 -19.98
N GLU A 452 -11.54 -14.93 -20.70
CA GLU A 452 -11.56 -13.53 -20.30
C GLU A 452 -12.80 -13.14 -19.47
N ILE A 453 -13.83 -13.99 -19.48
CA ILE A 453 -15.08 -13.74 -18.76
C ILE A 453 -14.87 -14.08 -17.27
N GLN A 454 -15.21 -13.12 -16.41
CA GLN A 454 -15.27 -13.30 -14.96
C GLN A 454 -16.65 -13.79 -14.53
N SER A 455 -17.72 -13.20 -15.06
CA SER A 455 -19.10 -13.59 -14.78
C SER A 455 -20.05 -13.12 -15.88
N VAL A 456 -21.19 -13.79 -15.99
CA VAL A 456 -22.30 -13.41 -16.86
C VAL A 456 -23.57 -13.35 -16.02
N GLU A 457 -24.22 -12.19 -16.01
CA GLU A 457 -25.50 -11.95 -15.36
C GLU A 457 -26.57 -11.66 -16.41
N VAL A 458 -27.77 -12.22 -16.24
CA VAL A 458 -28.89 -12.02 -17.18
C VAL A 458 -30.03 -11.31 -16.47
N LEU A 459 -30.27 -10.05 -16.85
CA LEU A 459 -31.37 -9.24 -16.35
C LEU A 459 -32.58 -9.39 -17.27
N LYS A 460 -33.77 -9.66 -16.70
CA LYS A 460 -35.01 -9.90 -17.45
C LYS A 460 -36.13 -8.97 -17.00
N GLY A 461 -37.01 -8.59 -17.93
CA GLY A 461 -38.25 -7.86 -17.63
C GLY A 461 -38.01 -6.45 -17.06
N GLN A 462 -38.65 -6.14 -15.94
CA GLN A 462 -38.66 -4.79 -15.34
C GLN A 462 -37.26 -4.31 -14.88
N GLU A 463 -36.42 -5.19 -14.33
CA GLU A 463 -35.08 -4.83 -13.83
C GLU A 463 -34.16 -4.30 -14.94
N ALA A 464 -34.23 -4.91 -16.12
CA ALA A 464 -33.47 -4.49 -17.30
C ALA A 464 -33.92 -3.10 -17.83
N THR A 465 -35.23 -2.87 -17.89
CA THR A 465 -35.80 -1.61 -18.37
C THR A 465 -35.61 -0.43 -17.42
N VAL A 466 -35.48 -0.67 -16.11
CA VAL A 466 -35.23 0.38 -15.11
C VAL A 466 -33.86 1.02 -15.30
N ILE A 467 -32.84 0.23 -15.65
CA ILE A 467 -31.46 0.72 -15.77
C ILE A 467 -31.16 1.19 -17.20
N TYR A 468 -31.62 0.47 -18.22
CA TYR A 468 -31.22 0.70 -19.62
C TYR A 468 -32.39 1.06 -20.56
N GLY A 469 -33.57 1.37 -20.01
CA GLY A 469 -34.74 1.82 -20.77
C GLY A 469 -35.25 0.77 -21.76
N ASN A 470 -35.89 1.23 -22.84
CA ASN A 470 -36.48 0.34 -23.86
C ASN A 470 -35.46 -0.58 -24.54
N ARG A 471 -34.15 -0.27 -24.50
CA ARG A 471 -33.09 -1.16 -25.05
C ARG A 471 -32.95 -2.46 -24.24
N GLY A 472 -33.40 -2.45 -22.98
CA GLY A 472 -33.47 -3.64 -22.12
C GLY A 472 -34.75 -4.45 -22.23
N ALA A 473 -35.73 -4.03 -23.05
CA ALA A 473 -37.04 -4.71 -23.15
C ALA A 473 -36.93 -6.16 -23.66
N SER A 474 -35.89 -6.45 -24.45
CA SER A 474 -35.54 -7.78 -24.95
C SER A 474 -34.74 -8.63 -23.95
N GLY A 475 -34.41 -8.09 -22.77
CA GLY A 475 -33.46 -8.65 -21.81
C GLY A 475 -32.04 -8.11 -21.99
N ILE A 476 -31.22 -8.20 -20.94
CA ILE A 476 -29.84 -7.71 -20.90
C ILE A 476 -28.91 -8.80 -20.40
N VAL A 477 -27.77 -8.96 -21.06
CA VAL A 477 -26.69 -9.85 -20.64
C VAL A 477 -25.51 -8.98 -20.23
N VAL A 478 -25.21 -8.94 -18.93
CA VAL A 478 -24.08 -8.21 -18.37
C VAL A 478 -22.90 -9.17 -18.23
N ILE A 479 -21.83 -8.89 -18.96
CA ILE A 479 -20.57 -9.63 -18.94
C ILE A 479 -19.55 -8.79 -18.17
N THR A 480 -18.99 -9.36 -17.12
CA THR A 480 -17.84 -8.77 -16.41
C THR A 480 -16.58 -9.48 -16.85
N THR A 481 -15.53 -8.74 -17.22
CA THR A 481 -14.25 -9.32 -17.65
C THR A 481 -13.24 -9.39 -16.50
N LYS A 482 -12.32 -10.36 -16.57
CA LYS A 482 -11.16 -10.45 -15.68
C LYS A 482 -10.26 -9.23 -15.84
N LYS A 483 -9.87 -8.61 -14.72
CA LYS A 483 -9.00 -7.41 -14.73
C LYS A 483 -7.51 -7.76 -14.76
N SER A 484 -7.19 -8.99 -14.38
CA SER A 484 -5.85 -9.55 -14.47
C SER A 484 -5.87 -11.02 -14.89
N THR A 485 -4.74 -11.46 -15.45
CA THR A 485 -4.45 -12.88 -15.64
C THR A 485 -3.48 -13.31 -14.55
N MET A 486 -3.85 -14.35 -13.80
CA MET A 486 -3.01 -14.91 -12.74
C MET A 486 -2.11 -16.00 -13.32
N GLN A 487 -0.83 -15.95 -12.99
CA GLN A 487 0.18 -16.95 -13.33
C GLN A 487 0.84 -17.40 -12.03
N ASP A 488 0.62 -18.66 -11.67
CA ASP A 488 1.15 -19.23 -10.43
C ASP A 488 2.40 -20.06 -10.74
N ASP A 489 3.56 -19.56 -10.30
CA ASP A 489 4.84 -20.26 -10.34
C ASP A 489 5.11 -20.89 -8.96
N LEU A 490 6.01 -21.87 -8.88
CA LEU A 490 6.31 -22.64 -7.65
C LEU A 490 6.67 -21.79 -6.41
N THR A 491 7.14 -20.55 -6.62
CA THR A 491 7.61 -19.65 -5.56
C THR A 491 7.03 -18.24 -5.65
N ASN A 492 6.12 -17.98 -6.60
CA ASN A 492 5.64 -16.63 -6.90
C ASN A 492 4.32 -16.68 -7.66
N THR A 493 3.37 -15.84 -7.27
CA THR A 493 2.13 -15.59 -8.00
C THR A 493 2.22 -14.22 -8.68
N LYS A 494 2.02 -14.19 -10.00
CA LYS A 494 2.02 -12.98 -10.81
C LYS A 494 0.61 -12.64 -11.29
N PHE A 495 0.22 -11.37 -11.13
CA PHE A 495 -1.01 -10.82 -11.67
C PHE A 495 -0.66 -9.87 -12.81
N VAL A 496 -0.88 -10.30 -14.05
CA VAL A 496 -0.68 -9.47 -15.24
C VAL A 496 -1.92 -8.61 -15.43
N ILE A 497 -1.80 -7.30 -15.15
CA ILE A 497 -2.92 -6.37 -15.23
C ILE A 497 -3.21 -6.05 -16.70
N LYS A 498 -4.46 -6.23 -17.15
CA LYS A 498 -4.82 -6.06 -18.56
C LYS A 498 -4.75 -4.60 -19.01
N LYS A 499 -5.19 -3.67 -18.16
CA LYS A 499 -5.22 -2.23 -18.44
C LYS A 499 -3.88 -1.59 -18.05
N PRO A 500 -3.29 -0.71 -18.87
CA PRO A 500 -2.12 0.07 -18.46
C PRO A 500 -2.48 1.13 -17.42
N TYR A 501 -1.50 1.53 -16.61
CA TYR A 501 -1.66 2.53 -15.55
C TYR A 501 -0.58 3.61 -15.65
N SER A 502 -0.93 4.82 -15.19
CA SER A 502 0.02 5.88 -14.90
C SER A 502 0.23 5.98 -13.39
N ILE A 503 1.48 5.91 -12.91
CA ILE A 503 1.82 5.95 -11.48
C ILE A 503 2.92 7.00 -11.24
N VAL A 504 2.57 8.06 -10.51
CA VAL A 504 3.46 9.19 -10.20
C VAL A 504 4.50 8.79 -9.15
N SER A 505 5.68 9.40 -9.21
CA SER A 505 6.82 9.13 -8.32
C SER A 505 6.80 9.99 -7.05
N ASP A 506 5.66 10.10 -6.41
CA ASP A 506 5.45 10.88 -5.18
C ASP A 506 5.44 10.01 -3.90
N GLY A 507 5.23 8.70 -4.05
CA GLY A 507 5.04 7.75 -2.96
C GLY A 507 3.58 7.58 -2.54
N ASP A 508 2.64 8.25 -3.22
CA ASP A 508 1.21 8.08 -2.97
C ASP A 508 0.71 6.73 -3.50
N ILE A 509 -0.44 6.32 -2.98
CA ILE A 509 -1.03 5.01 -3.30
C ILE A 509 -1.89 5.11 -4.56
N THR A 510 -1.54 4.31 -5.56
CA THR A 510 -2.40 3.99 -6.69
C THR A 510 -3.07 2.64 -6.46
N ALA A 511 -4.40 2.65 -6.30
CA ALA A 511 -5.19 1.42 -6.17
C ALA A 511 -5.46 0.80 -7.55
N ILE A 512 -4.92 -0.40 -7.78
CA ILE A 512 -5.12 -1.19 -8.99
C ILE A 512 -6.03 -2.38 -8.67
N GLN A 513 -7.16 -2.49 -9.35
CA GLN A 513 -8.05 -3.63 -9.19
C GLN A 513 -7.47 -4.88 -9.87
N ILE A 514 -7.28 -5.94 -9.10
CA ILE A 514 -6.76 -7.23 -9.56
C ILE A 514 -7.91 -8.07 -10.13
N ASN A 515 -8.96 -8.30 -9.35
CA ASN A 515 -10.17 -9.05 -9.73
C ASN A 515 -11.33 -8.75 -8.78
N THR A 516 -12.53 -9.20 -9.15
CA THR A 516 -13.73 -9.13 -8.30
C THR A 516 -14.41 -10.49 -8.26
N PHE A 517 -14.79 -10.91 -7.07
CA PHE A 517 -15.44 -12.18 -6.80
C PHE A 517 -16.80 -11.94 -6.16
N GLN A 518 -17.75 -12.80 -6.49
CA GLN A 518 -19.05 -12.83 -5.83
C GLN A 518 -19.18 -14.16 -5.12
N LEU A 519 -19.28 -14.12 -3.79
CA LEU A 519 -19.17 -15.30 -2.94
C LEU A 519 -20.47 -15.53 -2.19
N PRO A 520 -20.99 -16.77 -2.16
CA PRO A 520 -22.10 -17.11 -1.28
C PRO A 520 -21.64 -16.92 0.17
N ALA A 521 -22.51 -16.31 0.98
CA ALA A 521 -22.22 -15.98 2.37
C ALA A 521 -23.39 -16.37 3.27
N GLU A 522 -23.08 -16.97 4.41
CA GLU A 522 -24.05 -17.24 5.49
C GLU A 522 -23.84 -16.23 6.60
N TYR A 523 -24.91 -15.53 6.99
CA TYR A 523 -24.84 -14.42 7.95
C TYR A 523 -25.29 -14.89 9.33
N GLU A 524 -24.52 -14.53 10.34
CA GLU A 524 -24.80 -14.87 11.73
C GLU A 524 -24.42 -13.68 12.62
N TYR A 525 -25.25 -13.35 13.60
CA TYR A 525 -24.87 -12.38 14.62
C TYR A 525 -24.05 -13.06 15.71
N PHE A 526 -23.01 -12.39 16.18
CA PHE A 526 -22.12 -12.90 17.20
C PHE A 526 -22.03 -11.92 18.37
N ALA A 527 -22.13 -12.43 19.60
CA ALA A 527 -21.98 -11.63 20.80
C ALA A 527 -21.17 -12.38 21.86
N ALA A 528 -20.22 -11.68 22.49
CA ALA A 528 -19.42 -12.21 23.60
C ALA A 528 -19.29 -11.15 24.71
N PRO A 529 -20.35 -10.94 25.52
CA PRO A 529 -20.45 -9.80 26.45
C PRO A 529 -19.42 -9.79 27.58
N ILE A 530 -18.71 -10.89 27.82
CA ILE A 530 -17.56 -10.90 28.71
C ILE A 530 -16.36 -10.12 28.16
N VAL A 531 -16.22 -10.03 26.84
CA VAL A 531 -15.14 -9.27 26.16
C VAL A 531 -15.61 -7.87 25.83
N ASN A 532 -16.77 -7.75 25.16
CA ASN A 532 -17.45 -6.48 24.93
C ASN A 532 -18.95 -6.71 24.75
N GLU A 533 -19.76 -5.73 25.13
CA GLU A 533 -21.22 -5.81 25.00
C GLU A 533 -21.75 -5.46 23.59
N ASN A 534 -20.88 -5.41 22.58
CA ASN A 534 -21.28 -5.16 21.21
C ASN A 534 -21.73 -6.45 20.53
N VAL A 535 -22.69 -6.33 19.61
CA VAL A 535 -23.14 -7.43 18.76
C VAL A 535 -22.62 -7.20 17.35
N PHE A 536 -21.89 -8.19 16.84
CA PHE A 536 -21.26 -8.13 15.52
C PHE A 536 -22.10 -8.90 14.51
N LEU A 537 -22.29 -8.34 13.32
CA LEU A 537 -22.73 -9.12 12.17
C LEU A 537 -21.51 -9.81 11.59
N THR A 538 -21.58 -11.11 11.36
CA THR A 538 -20.51 -11.88 10.72
C THR A 538 -21.01 -12.60 9.48
N ALA A 539 -20.13 -12.84 8.53
CA ALA A 539 -20.40 -13.62 7.33
C ALA A 539 -19.41 -14.76 7.19
N LYS A 540 -19.93 -15.98 7.04
CA LYS A 540 -19.17 -17.20 6.76
C LYS A 540 -19.10 -17.39 5.25
N LEU A 541 -17.89 -17.36 4.71
CA LEU A 541 -17.60 -17.58 3.30
C LEU A 541 -17.17 -19.03 3.06
N LYS A 542 -17.78 -19.65 2.05
CA LYS A 542 -17.41 -20.98 1.54
C LYS A 542 -16.56 -20.85 0.27
N ASP A 543 -15.75 -21.86 -0.03
CA ASP A 543 -14.91 -21.96 -1.23
C ASP A 543 -13.89 -20.82 -1.44
N TRP A 544 -13.58 -20.05 -0.40
CA TRP A 544 -12.65 -18.92 -0.47
C TRP A 544 -11.21 -19.34 -0.82
N GLU A 545 -10.82 -20.58 -0.50
CA GLU A 545 -9.49 -21.15 -0.78
C GLU A 545 -9.15 -21.16 -2.28
N LYS A 546 -10.17 -21.25 -3.15
CA LYS A 546 -9.99 -21.26 -4.62
C LYS A 546 -9.56 -19.90 -5.17
N LEU A 547 -9.70 -18.84 -4.39
CA LEU A 547 -9.44 -17.46 -4.82
C LEU A 547 -7.97 -17.06 -4.68
N GLN A 548 -7.14 -17.90 -4.03
CA GLN A 548 -5.72 -17.64 -3.78
C GLN A 548 -5.46 -16.22 -3.24
N LEU A 549 -6.29 -15.79 -2.29
CA LEU A 549 -6.16 -14.47 -1.68
C LEU A 549 -4.82 -14.39 -0.92
N LEU A 550 -4.26 -13.19 -0.86
CA LEU A 550 -3.11 -12.88 -0.02
C LEU A 550 -3.58 -12.31 1.31
N PRO A 551 -2.77 -12.42 2.37
CA PRO A 551 -3.06 -11.74 3.62
C PRO A 551 -3.09 -10.23 3.38
N GLY A 552 -4.13 -9.54 3.85
CA GLY A 552 -4.23 -8.08 3.66
C GLY A 552 -5.44 -7.45 4.32
N GLU A 553 -5.42 -6.12 4.42
CA GLU A 553 -6.51 -5.34 5.00
C GLU A 553 -7.70 -5.24 4.03
N ALA A 554 -8.90 -5.29 4.56
CA ALA A 554 -10.14 -5.19 3.83
C ALA A 554 -11.05 -4.10 4.39
N ASN A 555 -11.53 -3.21 3.52
CA ASN A 555 -12.60 -2.28 3.84
C ASN A 555 -13.94 -3.01 3.76
N VAL A 556 -14.79 -2.83 4.76
CA VAL A 556 -16.06 -3.54 4.89
C VAL A 556 -17.21 -2.57 4.69
N TYR A 557 -18.14 -2.93 3.81
CA TYR A 557 -19.35 -2.18 3.53
C TYR A 557 -20.58 -3.06 3.68
N TYR A 558 -21.59 -2.57 4.40
CA TYR A 558 -22.84 -3.26 4.64
C TYR A 558 -24.01 -2.31 4.39
N GLU A 559 -25.02 -2.76 3.61
CA GLU A 559 -26.20 -1.96 3.21
C GLU A 559 -25.84 -0.59 2.60
N GLY A 560 -24.71 -0.52 1.90
CA GLY A 560 -24.20 0.71 1.25
C GLY A 560 -23.45 1.66 2.19
N GLY A 561 -23.42 1.39 3.50
CA GLY A 561 -22.61 2.12 4.48
C GLY A 561 -21.22 1.49 4.69
N TYR A 562 -20.24 2.30 5.08
CA TYR A 562 -18.93 1.81 5.52
C TYR A 562 -19.03 1.31 6.97
N ALA A 563 -18.76 0.02 7.18
CA ALA A 563 -18.90 -0.64 8.48
C ALA A 563 -17.57 -0.77 9.25
N GLY A 564 -16.43 -0.60 8.58
CA GLY A 564 -15.11 -0.61 9.19
C GLY A 564 -14.06 -1.32 8.36
N LYS A 565 -13.00 -1.78 9.03
CA LYS A 565 -11.92 -2.56 8.43
C LYS A 565 -11.83 -3.93 9.10
N THR A 566 -11.43 -4.92 8.33
CA THR A 566 -11.07 -6.26 8.81
C THR A 566 -9.81 -6.73 8.09
N ASN A 567 -9.22 -7.84 8.52
CA ASN A 567 -8.13 -8.48 7.80
C ASN A 567 -8.62 -9.77 7.13
N ILE A 568 -8.11 -10.03 5.94
CA ILE A 568 -8.19 -11.33 5.28
C ILE A 568 -6.91 -12.07 5.65
N ASP A 569 -7.07 -13.24 6.28
CA ASP A 569 -5.98 -14.16 6.57
C ASP A 569 -6.26 -15.51 5.88
N PRO A 570 -5.63 -15.76 4.73
CA PRO A 570 -5.84 -16.98 3.96
C PRO A 570 -5.04 -18.18 4.50
N PHE A 571 -4.26 -18.03 5.57
CA PHE A 571 -3.45 -19.13 6.12
C PHE A 571 -4.12 -19.85 7.28
N THR A 572 -5.35 -19.45 7.63
CA THR A 572 -6.10 -20.16 8.67
C THR A 572 -6.48 -21.56 8.21
N VAL A 573 -6.28 -22.56 9.07
CA VAL A 573 -6.60 -23.98 8.80
C VAL A 573 -8.11 -24.28 8.78
N LYS A 574 -8.95 -23.24 8.75
CA LYS A 574 -10.41 -23.36 8.88
C LYS A 574 -11.04 -23.55 7.50
N LYS A 575 -11.94 -24.53 7.40
CA LYS A 575 -12.76 -24.78 6.19
C LYS A 575 -13.63 -23.59 5.77
N GLU A 576 -13.92 -22.68 6.70
CA GLU A 576 -14.77 -21.50 6.49
C GLU A 576 -14.04 -20.25 6.98
N MET A 577 -14.05 -19.21 6.15
CA MET A 577 -13.54 -17.90 6.53
C MET A 577 -14.69 -17.10 7.12
N THR A 578 -14.54 -16.62 8.36
CA THR A 578 -15.52 -15.75 9.01
C THR A 578 -15.05 -14.31 8.92
N LEU A 579 -15.84 -13.45 8.30
CA LEU A 579 -15.59 -12.01 8.17
C LEU A 579 -16.51 -11.24 9.12
N SER A 580 -15.96 -10.30 9.88
CA SER A 580 -16.76 -9.35 10.64
C SER A 580 -17.28 -8.26 9.70
N LEU A 581 -18.60 -8.06 9.69
CA LEU A 581 -19.28 -7.04 8.90
C LEU A 581 -19.59 -5.77 9.70
N GLY A 582 -19.11 -5.67 10.94
CA GLY A 582 -19.30 -4.52 11.82
C GLY A 582 -20.31 -4.75 12.94
N ILE A 583 -20.51 -3.70 13.75
CA ILE A 583 -21.40 -3.71 14.92
C ILE A 583 -22.81 -3.31 14.50
N ASP A 584 -23.83 -4.01 15.00
CA ASP A 584 -25.24 -3.64 14.81
C ASP A 584 -25.84 -3.12 16.12
N PRO A 585 -25.99 -1.78 16.30
CA PRO A 585 -26.46 -1.20 17.55
C PRO A 585 -27.94 -1.50 17.85
N ASN A 586 -28.70 -2.04 16.89
CA ASN A 586 -30.10 -2.39 17.11
C ASN A 586 -30.25 -3.71 17.86
N ILE A 587 -29.17 -4.44 18.11
CA ILE A 587 -29.16 -5.65 18.91
C ILE A 587 -28.27 -5.39 20.12
N THR A 588 -28.85 -5.48 21.31
CA THR A 588 -28.13 -5.18 22.55
C THR A 588 -27.97 -6.45 23.35
N VAL A 589 -26.76 -6.71 23.83
CA VAL A 589 -26.48 -7.74 24.81
C VAL A 589 -26.04 -7.08 26.12
N SER A 590 -26.40 -7.65 27.26
CA SER A 590 -25.88 -7.24 28.56
C SER A 590 -25.50 -8.43 29.39
N ARG A 591 -24.42 -8.29 30.17
CA ARG A 591 -23.94 -9.31 31.11
C ARG A 591 -23.90 -8.76 32.52
N LYS A 592 -24.76 -9.26 33.40
CA LYS A 592 -24.89 -8.77 34.78
C LYS A 592 -24.56 -9.86 35.78
N GLN A 593 -23.61 -9.59 36.66
CA GLN A 593 -23.37 -10.45 37.81
C GLN A 593 -24.43 -10.19 38.89
N GLN A 594 -25.06 -11.25 39.40
CA GLN A 594 -26.00 -11.12 40.51
C GLN A 594 -25.27 -10.73 41.82
N ARG A 595 -25.89 -9.85 42.62
CA ARG A 595 -25.32 -9.34 43.88
C ARG A 595 -25.42 -10.31 45.06
N ASN A 596 -25.84 -11.55 44.86
CA ASN A 596 -25.96 -12.55 45.93
C ASN A 596 -24.58 -13.11 46.34
N PHE A 597 -23.77 -12.26 46.98
CA PHE A 597 -22.50 -12.62 47.59
C PHE A 597 -22.73 -13.49 48.84
N LYS A 598 -23.05 -14.77 48.67
CA LYS A 598 -22.85 -15.73 49.76
C LYS A 598 -21.43 -16.26 49.70
N SER A 599 -20.43 -15.43 50.05
CA SER A 599 -19.12 -16.00 50.41
C SER A 599 -19.29 -16.73 51.75
N LYS A 600 -19.74 -17.98 51.71
CA LYS A 600 -19.80 -18.81 52.92
C LYS A 600 -18.37 -19.12 53.32
N SER A 601 -17.90 -18.45 54.36
CA SER A 601 -16.70 -18.87 55.08
C SER A 601 -17.04 -20.15 55.84
N PHE A 602 -16.89 -21.31 55.18
CA PHE A 602 -17.00 -22.60 55.88
C PHE A 602 -15.82 -22.74 56.85
N THR A 603 -15.97 -23.52 57.92
CA THR A 603 -14.96 -23.78 58.96
C THR A 603 -13.73 -24.58 58.45
N GLY A 604 -13.06 -24.10 57.40
CA GLY A 604 -11.91 -24.71 56.75
C GLY A 604 -10.97 -23.68 56.10
N SER A 605 -9.79 -24.12 55.66
CA SER A 605 -8.69 -23.27 55.14
C SER A 605 -8.96 -22.57 53.79
N ASN A 606 -10.12 -22.81 53.18
CA ASN A 606 -10.47 -22.31 51.84
C ASN A 606 -11.56 -21.22 51.89
N ARG A 607 -11.53 -20.33 50.90
CA ARG A 607 -12.58 -19.38 50.57
C ARG A 607 -13.41 -19.94 49.41
N ILE A 608 -14.73 -19.76 49.48
CA ILE A 608 -15.68 -20.19 48.46
C ILE A 608 -16.34 -18.93 47.90
N LEU A 609 -16.46 -18.89 46.58
CA LEU A 609 -16.96 -17.76 45.85
C LEU A 609 -17.92 -18.26 44.78
N ASP A 610 -19.20 -17.97 44.99
CA ASP A 610 -20.26 -18.28 44.03
C ASP A 610 -20.38 -17.13 43.01
N ARG A 611 -20.52 -17.49 41.73
CA ARG A 611 -20.80 -16.56 40.63
C ARG A 611 -22.07 -16.99 39.91
N ILE A 612 -22.95 -16.04 39.69
CA ILE A 612 -24.15 -16.18 38.88
C ILE A 612 -24.19 -14.99 37.93
N TYR A 613 -24.28 -15.27 36.65
CA TYR A 613 -24.36 -14.27 35.60
C TYR A 613 -25.68 -14.41 34.84
N ASP A 614 -26.36 -13.28 34.67
CA ASP A 614 -27.52 -13.15 33.80
C ASP A 614 -27.10 -12.46 32.50
N LEU A 615 -27.43 -13.08 31.39
CA LEU A 615 -27.23 -12.57 30.04
C LEU A 615 -28.59 -12.19 29.46
N GLU A 616 -28.73 -10.97 28.95
CA GLU A 616 -29.96 -10.54 28.28
C GLU A 616 -29.62 -10.04 26.89
N VAL A 617 -30.20 -10.67 25.87
CA VAL A 617 -30.10 -10.26 24.47
C VAL A 617 -31.43 -9.71 24.02
N LYS A 618 -31.43 -8.54 23.36
CA LYS A 618 -32.63 -7.90 22.83
C LYS A 618 -32.45 -7.57 21.36
N ASN A 619 -33.37 -8.03 20.53
CA ASN A 619 -33.46 -7.70 19.12
C ASN A 619 -34.42 -6.52 18.92
N ASN A 620 -33.92 -5.31 18.68
CA ASN A 620 -34.73 -4.13 18.36
C ASN A 620 -34.93 -3.95 16.85
N LYS A 621 -34.59 -4.93 16.00
CA LYS A 621 -34.84 -4.88 14.55
C LYS A 621 -36.28 -5.27 14.24
N SER A 622 -36.74 -4.89 13.05
CA SER A 622 -38.05 -5.28 12.48
C SER A 622 -38.08 -6.72 11.95
N LEU A 623 -36.93 -7.40 11.92
CA LEU A 623 -36.77 -8.76 11.41
C LEU A 623 -36.29 -9.70 12.51
N ALA A 624 -36.60 -11.00 12.36
CA ALA A 624 -36.01 -12.03 13.21
C ALA A 624 -34.52 -12.20 12.88
N ILE A 625 -33.73 -12.59 13.88
CA ILE A 625 -32.28 -12.80 13.76
C ILE A 625 -31.87 -14.13 14.39
N SER A 626 -30.82 -14.72 13.83
CA SER A 626 -30.07 -15.81 14.45
C SER A 626 -28.81 -15.22 15.08
N LEU A 627 -28.60 -15.47 16.37
CA LEU A 627 -27.49 -14.93 17.14
C LEU A 627 -26.79 -16.04 17.93
N LYS A 628 -25.47 -16.14 17.72
CA LYS A 628 -24.57 -16.94 18.51
C LYS A 628 -24.03 -16.13 19.69
N LEU A 629 -24.46 -16.49 20.89
CA LEU A 629 -24.00 -15.89 22.13
C LEU A 629 -22.89 -16.77 22.73
N MET A 630 -21.80 -16.16 23.17
CA MET A 630 -20.68 -16.85 23.81
C MET A 630 -20.29 -16.21 25.16
N ASP A 631 -19.91 -17.05 26.12
CA ASP A 631 -19.30 -16.64 27.39
C ASP A 631 -18.30 -17.74 27.82
N ARG A 632 -17.70 -17.62 29.00
CA ARG A 632 -16.78 -18.61 29.54
C ARG A 632 -16.93 -18.81 31.05
N ILE A 633 -16.71 -20.04 31.47
CA ILE A 633 -16.43 -20.42 32.85
C ILE A 633 -14.91 -20.60 32.97
N PRO A 634 -14.24 -19.96 33.94
CA PRO A 634 -12.80 -20.12 34.14
C PRO A 634 -12.42 -21.59 34.36
N ILE A 635 -11.27 -21.99 33.81
CA ILE A 635 -10.66 -23.28 34.10
C ILE A 635 -9.43 -23.06 34.97
N SER A 636 -9.28 -23.89 36.00
CA SER A 636 -8.10 -23.83 36.86
C SER A 636 -6.95 -24.65 36.28
N GLN A 637 -5.80 -24.01 36.10
CA GLN A 637 -4.51 -24.68 35.86
C GLN A 637 -3.77 -25.03 37.17
N ASN A 638 -4.26 -24.54 38.31
CA ASN A 638 -3.63 -24.76 39.62
C ASN A 638 -4.45 -25.75 40.45
N LYS A 639 -3.82 -26.84 40.91
CA LYS A 639 -4.48 -27.88 41.71
C LYS A 639 -5.10 -27.36 43.02
N GLU A 640 -4.65 -26.21 43.53
CA GLU A 640 -5.20 -25.56 44.73
C GLU A 640 -6.49 -24.77 44.48
N ILE A 641 -6.80 -24.43 43.22
CA ILE A 641 -8.02 -23.72 42.83
C ILE A 641 -8.96 -24.73 42.16
N LYS A 642 -10.18 -24.84 42.68
CA LYS A 642 -11.22 -25.72 42.12
C LYS A 642 -12.39 -24.90 41.61
N VAL A 643 -12.86 -25.25 40.42
CA VAL A 643 -14.07 -24.70 39.81
C VAL A 643 -15.10 -25.83 39.78
N ASP A 644 -16.11 -25.70 40.63
CA ASP A 644 -17.14 -26.72 40.91
C ASP A 644 -18.54 -26.08 40.80
N ASP A 645 -19.61 -26.84 41.09
CA ASP A 645 -21.01 -26.38 41.09
C ASP A 645 -21.42 -25.61 39.82
N ILE A 646 -20.96 -26.12 38.68
CA ILE A 646 -21.21 -25.53 37.36
C ILE A 646 -22.64 -25.85 36.94
N ASP A 647 -23.44 -24.81 36.72
CA ASP A 647 -24.76 -24.89 36.11
C ASP A 647 -24.80 -24.01 34.86
N THR A 648 -24.88 -24.65 33.70
CA THR A 648 -24.84 -24.01 32.38
C THR A 648 -26.23 -23.79 31.80
N LYS A 649 -27.29 -24.24 32.49
CA LYS A 649 -28.68 -24.21 32.03
C LYS A 649 -28.82 -24.78 30.60
N THR A 650 -29.06 -23.90 29.64
CA THR A 650 -29.35 -24.17 28.22
C THR A 650 -28.09 -24.10 27.35
N ALA A 651 -26.95 -23.68 27.89
CA ALA A 651 -25.72 -23.50 27.13
C ALA A 651 -25.08 -24.84 26.76
N SER A 652 -24.50 -24.90 25.56
CA SER A 652 -23.50 -25.91 25.23
C SER A 652 -22.19 -25.55 25.93
N TYR A 653 -21.60 -26.50 26.66
CA TYR A 653 -20.41 -26.27 27.48
C TYR A 653 -19.25 -27.19 27.11
N ASP A 654 -18.12 -26.59 26.72
CA ASP A 654 -16.88 -27.32 26.52
C ASP A 654 -16.04 -27.32 27.81
N LYS A 655 -15.95 -28.49 28.46
CA LYS A 655 -15.23 -28.68 29.73
C LYS A 655 -13.71 -28.48 29.61
N LYS A 656 -13.12 -28.56 28.42
CA LYS A 656 -11.68 -28.43 28.22
C LYS A 656 -11.24 -26.97 28.07
N THR A 657 -12.08 -26.16 27.42
CA THR A 657 -11.79 -24.75 27.12
C THR A 657 -12.54 -23.79 28.04
N GLY A 658 -13.65 -24.24 28.64
CA GLY A 658 -14.47 -23.46 29.54
C GLY A 658 -15.56 -22.67 28.80
N PHE A 659 -15.65 -22.80 27.48
CA PHE A 659 -16.56 -21.99 26.67
C PHE A 659 -18.01 -22.44 26.80
N LEU A 660 -18.88 -21.43 26.90
CA LEU A 660 -20.34 -21.55 26.82
C LEU A 660 -20.80 -20.98 25.49
N SER A 661 -21.69 -21.68 24.80
CA SER A 661 -22.34 -21.19 23.59
C SER A 661 -23.85 -21.42 23.60
N TRP A 662 -24.59 -20.44 23.08
CA TRP A 662 -26.02 -20.52 22.80
C TRP A 662 -26.29 -20.10 21.36
N GLU A 663 -27.12 -20.88 20.66
CA GLU A 663 -27.69 -20.49 19.37
C GLU A 663 -29.11 -19.95 19.64
N LEU A 664 -29.33 -18.66 19.39
CA LEU A 664 -30.55 -17.94 19.76
C LEU A 664 -31.28 -17.46 18.50
N GLU A 665 -32.47 -18.01 18.27
CA GLU A 665 -33.44 -17.44 17.33
C GLU A 665 -34.30 -16.38 18.04
N LEU A 666 -34.14 -15.12 17.65
CA LEU A 666 -34.79 -13.97 18.26
C LEU A 666 -35.75 -13.31 17.26
N ALA A 667 -37.04 -13.45 17.50
CA ALA A 667 -38.06 -12.71 16.75
C ALA A 667 -37.89 -11.19 16.90
N SER A 668 -38.44 -10.44 15.95
CA SER A 668 -38.43 -8.97 15.96
C SER A 668 -38.99 -8.41 17.28
N GLN A 669 -38.33 -7.38 17.84
CA GLN A 669 -38.73 -6.69 19.08
C GLN A 669 -38.82 -7.59 20.32
N LYS A 670 -38.12 -8.74 20.35
CA LYS A 670 -38.10 -9.65 21.49
C LYS A 670 -36.75 -9.66 22.20
N SER A 671 -36.79 -10.03 23.48
CA SER A 671 -35.59 -10.34 24.27
C SER A 671 -35.60 -11.78 24.72
N LYS A 672 -34.40 -12.32 24.97
CA LYS A 672 -34.19 -13.63 25.56
C LYS A 672 -33.15 -13.51 26.66
N LYS A 673 -33.37 -14.25 27.74
CA LYS A 673 -32.51 -14.27 28.91
C LYS A 673 -31.89 -15.64 29.06
N GLU A 674 -30.58 -15.66 29.27
CA GLU A 674 -29.81 -16.85 29.58
C GLU A 674 -29.05 -16.61 30.88
N SER A 675 -28.65 -17.67 31.57
CA SER A 675 -27.91 -17.55 32.82
C SER A 675 -27.00 -18.74 33.01
N PHE A 676 -25.89 -18.53 33.70
CA PHE A 676 -25.03 -19.61 34.15
C PHE A 676 -24.43 -19.28 35.52
N SER A 677 -24.03 -20.33 36.24
CA SER A 677 -23.36 -20.18 37.52
C SER A 677 -22.23 -21.17 37.70
N PHE A 678 -21.29 -20.81 38.56
CA PHE A 678 -20.20 -21.68 38.99
C PHE A 678 -19.68 -21.25 40.35
N GLN A 679 -19.01 -22.16 41.03
CA GLN A 679 -18.36 -21.94 42.31
C GLN A 679 -16.84 -22.06 42.16
N VAL A 680 -16.11 -21.11 42.74
CA VAL A 680 -14.65 -21.14 42.82
C VAL A 680 -14.22 -21.31 44.26
N LYS A 681 -13.41 -22.33 44.52
CA LYS A 681 -12.85 -22.67 45.82
C LYS A 681 -11.33 -22.54 45.78
N TYR A 682 -10.75 -21.77 46.69
CA TYR A 682 -9.32 -21.46 46.71
C TYR A 682 -8.80 -21.19 48.14
N PRO A 683 -7.49 -21.27 48.41
CA PRO A 683 -6.93 -21.06 49.75
C PRO A 683 -7.17 -19.65 50.30
N ARG A 684 -7.46 -19.54 51.60
CA ARG A 684 -7.57 -18.24 52.29
C ARG A 684 -6.23 -17.49 52.25
N GLY A 685 -6.28 -16.17 52.13
CA GLY A 685 -5.10 -15.30 52.09
C GLY A 685 -4.43 -15.18 50.72
N LYS A 686 -4.86 -15.96 49.72
CA LYS A 686 -4.44 -15.80 48.32
C LYS A 686 -5.48 -15.00 47.54
N TYR A 687 -5.02 -14.30 46.50
CA TYR A 687 -5.86 -13.58 45.54
C TYR A 687 -5.94 -14.39 44.25
N ILE A 688 -7.10 -14.35 43.58
CA ILE A 688 -7.33 -14.99 42.29
C ILE A 688 -7.85 -13.94 41.31
N SER A 689 -7.46 -14.05 40.04
CA SER A 689 -8.02 -13.27 38.94
C SER A 689 -9.27 -13.98 38.44
N LEU A 690 -10.43 -13.31 38.42
CA LEU A 690 -11.73 -13.86 38.02
C LEU A 690 -12.51 -12.90 37.12
#